data_AF-A0A1G6SH19-F1
#
_entry.id   AF-A0A1G6SH19-F1
#
_cell.length_a   1.000
_cell.length_b   1.000
_cell.length_c   1.000
_cell.angle_alpha   90.00
_cell.angle_beta   90.00
_cell.angle_gamma   90.00
#
_symmetry.space_group_name_H-M   'P 1'
#
loop_
_entity.id
_entity.type
_entity.pdbx_description
1 polymer ?
#
loop_
_entity_poly.entity_id
_entity_poly.type
_entity_poly.pdbx_seq_one_letter_code
_entity_poly.pdbx_strand_id
1 'polypeptide(L)'
;MPANALLAIDFGTSNTVAVLRQPGSADRPLLFGGSPVMPSAVYLDDDGRFHTGREAVRMAQLDPASFEPHPKQHVGEDLVLLGHRELPAVDLVAAVLARVRQAAVEVVGEAPPAVLTHPAQWGPHRIAVLERAAAAAGLDVARLVAEPVAAAYRFSQVEAVAATTGPIGVFDLGGGTFDIAVLRRDRSGRFAVAAQGGQTALGGVDLDQAIVAHLGALIEQRHPELWQRISRPETAADRRAHRQFRDDVREAKEMLSQSPMAPIALPGLDTALHLTRDEVDQLAAPLVEAAVALTGRVIGEAGCAPSDLAGLFLVGGASRMPLVGRVLHQRLQVPPTVLEQPELAVAQGALDAAEQPDEPEPEPEPYAPAAPQPPGDPNPAWPPPSGPAPDFGGIPEMTPVLPPPAPRRPTRASAFAAGLGAFLVLADFATMAVAMPWMGAELASGFAIELWAVVGGYALALAGLLPAAGFLADRWGLKRTYLVGLTGYAAATLVCLLAAGLDGIIVGSIGKGAAAAAVLAPAVALLNRTGSGRGRASVFGVWGAIGGAAAAFGGLLGGLPQLTGWRTIFLVEVLVAIAAIVLSAAVVAESRHTPDGRVDVRLLVRPGLAGPSLASLLMSAAAFTPLVYLSVWIYTAQWGAFTATATLLPLVAAALVTATALTRVFRRIAPWIGIGLGLALVGAGALAQSGMDAHHSWRSHVFGLVVTGIGVGLCVPSVNAAVTAGVPDERRIMAARALHVSVQAGLALGSAVLGAVFTLNLTGPGTYASALNTALLTAGWIALIGAVPAAFLVSRSRRPAAKQDEPSPVAS
;
A
#
# COMPACT_ATOMS: atom_id res chain seq x y z
N MET A 1 45.17 18.48 25.74
CA MET A 1 44.07 18.47 26.73
C MET A 1 43.13 17.38 26.25
N PRO A 2 42.95 16.27 26.97
CA PRO A 2 42.06 15.20 26.50
C PRO A 2 40.67 15.79 26.30
N ALA A 3 40.05 15.40 25.19
CA ALA A 3 38.83 16.01 24.70
C ALA A 3 37.71 15.78 25.71
N ASN A 4 36.95 16.82 26.07
CA ASN A 4 35.74 16.76 26.91
C ASN A 4 34.58 16.01 26.20
N ALA A 5 34.89 14.96 25.44
CA ALA A 5 33.93 14.18 24.69
C ALA A 5 33.24 13.18 25.62
N LEU A 6 31.93 13.00 25.45
CA LEU A 6 31.13 11.99 26.13
C LEU A 6 30.57 11.02 25.09
N LEU A 7 30.59 9.72 25.38
CA LEU A 7 30.07 8.67 24.52
C LEU A 7 28.81 8.07 25.14
N ALA A 8 27.67 8.15 24.48
CA ALA A 8 26.51 7.35 24.86
C ALA A 8 26.44 6.09 24.00
N ILE A 9 26.20 4.95 24.64
CA ILE A 9 26.05 3.66 23.97
C ILE A 9 24.68 3.10 24.33
N ASP A 10 23.85 2.93 23.31
CA ASP A 10 22.64 2.13 23.38
C ASP A 10 22.94 0.70 22.96
N PHE A 11 23.16 -0.17 23.95
CA PHE A 11 23.34 -1.60 23.72
C PHE A 11 21.96 -2.26 23.60
N GLY A 12 21.37 -2.22 22.41
CA GLY A 12 20.08 -2.84 22.12
C GLY A 12 20.17 -4.37 21.91
N THR A 13 19.01 -5.03 21.88
CA THR A 13 18.93 -6.50 21.71
C THR A 13 19.39 -6.96 20.33
N SER A 14 19.00 -6.23 19.28
CA SER A 14 19.35 -6.57 17.89
C SER A 14 20.39 -5.62 17.31
N ASN A 15 20.40 -4.37 17.76
CA ASN A 15 21.27 -3.33 17.24
C ASN A 15 21.86 -2.49 18.35
N THR A 16 23.12 -2.12 18.18
CA THR A 16 23.87 -1.22 19.03
C THR A 16 24.11 0.10 18.30
N VAL A 17 23.85 1.19 19.00
CA VAL A 17 24.02 2.56 18.52
C VAL A 17 24.92 3.31 19.49
N ALA A 18 25.77 4.18 18.98
CA ALA A 18 26.61 5.00 19.82
C ALA A 18 26.73 6.42 19.28
N VAL A 19 26.71 7.40 20.17
CA VAL A 19 26.72 8.83 19.84
C VAL A 19 27.78 9.52 20.67
N LEU A 20 28.60 10.33 20.02
CA LEU A 20 29.58 11.19 20.64
C LEU A 20 29.05 12.61 20.75
N ARG A 21 29.25 13.23 21.91
CA ARG A 21 29.07 14.67 22.13
C ARG A 21 30.39 15.29 22.48
N GLN A 22 30.75 16.36 21.77
CA GLN A 22 31.89 17.22 22.08
C GLN A 22 31.37 18.62 22.45
N PRO A 23 32.01 19.34 23.38
CA PRO A 23 31.53 20.65 23.79
C PRO A 23 31.44 21.61 22.60
N GLY A 24 30.30 22.28 22.46
CA GLY A 24 30.06 23.24 21.38
C GLY A 24 29.89 22.62 19.99
N SER A 25 29.81 21.29 19.87
CA SER A 25 29.55 20.58 18.62
C SER A 25 28.23 19.82 18.69
N ALA A 26 27.58 19.64 17.54
CA ALA A 26 26.39 18.80 17.45
C ALA A 26 26.73 17.32 17.70
N ASP A 27 25.75 16.57 18.21
CA ASP A 27 25.86 15.13 18.43
C ASP A 27 26.25 14.39 17.16
N ARG A 28 27.28 13.56 17.26
CA ARG A 28 27.83 12.81 16.13
C ARG A 28 27.65 11.31 16.36
N PRO A 29 26.80 10.62 15.59
CA PRO A 29 26.70 9.17 15.66
C PRO A 29 28.00 8.52 15.17
N LEU A 30 28.42 7.44 15.83
CA LEU A 30 29.51 6.60 15.38
C LEU A 30 29.06 5.74 14.20
N LEU A 31 29.90 5.63 13.17
CA LEU A 31 29.60 4.87 11.96
C LEU A 31 30.35 3.53 11.95
N PHE A 32 29.61 2.44 11.80
CA PHE A 32 30.11 1.08 11.69
C PHE A 32 29.95 0.61 10.24
N GLY A 33 31.05 0.64 9.47
CA GLY A 33 30.99 0.32 8.03
C GLY A 33 30.06 1.26 7.25
N GLY A 34 30.06 2.55 7.62
CA GLY A 34 29.24 3.60 7.00
C GLY A 34 27.79 3.69 7.49
N SER A 35 27.38 2.89 8.48
CA SER A 35 26.04 2.92 9.07
C SER A 35 26.08 3.36 10.53
N PRO A 36 25.16 4.21 11.00
CA PRO A 36 25.10 4.63 12.40
C PRO A 36 24.56 3.55 13.36
N VAL A 37 24.20 2.38 12.81
CA VAL A 37 23.63 1.25 13.53
C VAL A 37 24.49 0.02 13.25
N MET A 38 24.90 -0.68 14.32
CA MET A 38 25.66 -1.92 14.24
C MET A 38 24.79 -3.08 14.74
N PRO A 39 24.70 -4.23 14.05
CA PRO A 39 24.10 -5.41 14.63
C PRO A 39 24.80 -5.78 15.94
N SER A 40 24.06 -6.12 17.00
CA SER A 40 24.63 -6.51 18.29
C SER A 40 25.21 -7.94 18.29
N ALA A 41 25.22 -8.58 17.12
CA ALA A 41 25.56 -9.98 16.94
C ALA A 41 27.07 -10.25 17.10
N VAL A 42 27.38 -11.46 17.58
CA VAL A 42 28.74 -11.97 17.77
C VAL A 42 28.92 -13.32 17.07
N TYR A 43 30.10 -13.53 16.50
CA TYR A 43 30.52 -14.80 15.90
C TYR A 43 31.88 -15.19 16.46
N LEU A 44 32.05 -16.45 16.86
CA LEU A 44 33.32 -17.00 17.30
C LEU A 44 33.97 -17.76 16.14
N ASP A 45 35.19 -17.38 15.74
CA ASP A 45 35.95 -18.15 14.76
C ASP A 45 36.72 -19.33 15.39
N ASP A 46 37.29 -20.17 14.52
CA ASP A 46 38.04 -21.36 14.92
C ASP A 46 39.31 -21.01 15.74
N ASP A 47 39.85 -19.80 15.58
CA ASP A 47 40.98 -19.27 16.34
C ASP A 47 40.55 -18.74 17.73
N GLY A 48 39.26 -18.75 18.03
CA GLY A 48 38.69 -18.26 19.28
C GLY A 48 38.57 -16.74 19.37
N ARG A 49 38.56 -16.03 18.24
CA ARG A 49 38.35 -14.58 18.17
C ARG A 49 36.88 -14.26 17.92
N PHE A 50 36.41 -13.20 18.56
CA PHE A 50 35.07 -12.66 18.31
C PHE A 50 35.08 -11.71 17.12
N HIS A 51 34.15 -11.95 16.20
CA HIS A 51 33.71 -11.02 15.17
C HIS A 51 32.39 -10.41 15.61
N THR A 52 32.14 -9.15 15.28
CA THR A 52 30.91 -8.45 15.71
C THR A 52 30.23 -7.70 14.57
N GLY A 53 28.96 -7.35 14.75
CA GLY A 53 28.23 -6.55 13.78
C GLY A 53 28.00 -7.27 12.45
N ARG A 54 28.18 -6.55 11.34
CA ARG A 54 27.93 -7.08 9.99
C ARG A 54 28.89 -8.21 9.59
N GLU A 55 30.10 -8.21 10.16
CA GLU A 55 31.07 -9.28 9.92
C GLU A 55 30.58 -10.60 10.54
N ALA A 56 30.13 -10.56 11.79
CA ALA A 56 29.51 -11.70 12.46
C ALA A 56 28.32 -12.26 11.65
N VAL A 57 27.42 -11.38 11.19
CA VAL A 57 26.25 -11.77 10.38
C VAL A 57 26.68 -12.40 9.05
N ARG A 58 27.76 -11.93 8.42
CA ARG A 58 28.28 -12.51 7.18
C ARG A 58 28.90 -13.89 7.42
N MET A 59 29.69 -14.03 8.48
CA MET A 59 30.34 -15.30 8.85
C MET A 59 29.33 -16.38 9.25
N ALA A 60 28.20 -15.98 9.85
CA ALA A 60 27.10 -16.88 10.19
C ALA A 60 26.49 -17.64 8.99
N GLN A 61 26.75 -17.19 7.74
CA GLN A 61 26.35 -17.91 6.52
C GLN A 61 27.18 -19.18 6.29
N LEU A 62 28.41 -19.22 6.82
CA LEU A 62 29.35 -20.33 6.70
C LEU A 62 29.17 -21.33 7.83
N ASP A 63 29.29 -20.86 9.07
CA ASP A 63 29.03 -21.67 10.27
C ASP A 63 27.93 -21.04 11.14
N PRO A 64 26.70 -21.53 10.98
CA PRO A 64 25.61 -21.17 11.83
C PRO A 64 25.83 -21.36 13.34
N ALA A 65 26.54 -22.39 13.77
CA ALA A 65 26.55 -22.82 15.16
C ALA A 65 27.36 -21.87 16.06
N SER A 66 28.37 -21.21 15.50
CA SER A 66 29.27 -20.31 16.24
C SER A 66 28.81 -18.84 16.27
N PHE A 67 27.52 -18.59 16.03
CA PHE A 67 26.92 -17.27 15.91
C PHE A 67 25.81 -17.03 16.93
N GLU A 68 25.88 -15.93 17.69
CA GLU A 68 24.81 -15.44 18.57
C GLU A 68 24.29 -14.07 18.07
N PRO A 69 23.04 -13.99 17.56
CA PRO A 69 22.47 -12.74 17.05
C PRO A 69 22.05 -11.72 18.12
N HIS A 70 21.74 -12.14 19.35
CA HIS A 70 21.16 -11.30 20.41
C HIS A 70 21.83 -11.48 21.79
N PRO A 71 23.14 -11.16 21.95
CA PRO A 71 23.86 -11.34 23.23
C PRO A 71 23.21 -10.70 24.45
N LYS A 72 22.45 -9.60 24.27
CA LYS A 72 21.73 -8.92 25.37
C LYS A 72 20.73 -9.83 26.09
N GLN A 73 20.16 -10.82 25.41
CA GLN A 73 19.21 -11.77 26.01
C GLN A 73 19.89 -12.69 27.03
N HIS A 74 21.19 -12.96 26.84
CA HIS A 74 21.98 -13.83 27.69
C HIS A 74 22.66 -13.11 28.87
N VAL A 75 22.46 -11.80 29.05
CA VAL A 75 23.05 -11.03 30.17
C VAL A 75 22.66 -11.58 31.55
N GLY A 76 21.54 -12.31 31.64
CA GLY A 76 21.12 -13.00 32.87
C GLY A 76 21.63 -14.42 33.02
N GLU A 77 22.43 -14.93 32.08
CA GLU A 77 22.97 -16.29 32.06
C GLU A 77 24.47 -16.26 32.37
N ASP A 78 25.00 -17.35 32.95
CA ASP A 78 26.43 -17.43 33.25
C ASP A 78 27.25 -17.80 32.00
N LEU A 79 26.80 -18.81 31.24
CA LEU A 79 27.49 -19.37 30.08
C LEU A 79 26.55 -19.46 28.87
N VAL A 80 27.10 -19.17 27.69
CA VAL A 80 26.43 -19.29 26.39
C VAL A 80 27.22 -20.25 25.51
N LEU A 81 26.53 -21.19 24.86
CA LEU A 81 27.15 -22.14 23.95
C LEU A 81 27.26 -21.53 22.55
N LEU A 82 28.49 -21.31 22.08
CA LEU A 82 28.79 -20.93 20.69
C LEU A 82 29.60 -22.04 20.01
N GLY A 83 29.01 -22.65 18.99
CA GLY A 83 29.56 -23.82 18.31
C GLY A 83 29.65 -25.00 19.27
N HIS A 84 30.86 -25.30 19.72
CA HIS A 84 31.17 -26.37 20.67
C HIS A 84 31.82 -25.85 21.95
N ARG A 85 31.79 -24.53 22.20
CA ARG A 85 32.45 -23.86 23.32
C ARG A 85 31.44 -23.14 24.20
N GLU A 86 31.50 -23.38 25.50
CA GLU A 86 30.78 -22.58 26.50
C GLU A 86 31.60 -21.34 26.84
N LEU A 87 30.99 -20.17 26.72
CA LEU A 87 31.64 -18.88 26.92
C LEU A 87 30.85 -18.03 27.92
N PRO A 88 31.52 -17.28 28.81
CA PRO A 88 30.83 -16.33 29.68
C PRO A 88 29.98 -15.33 28.89
N ALA A 89 28.72 -15.10 29.31
CA ALA A 89 27.86 -14.11 28.66
C ALA A 89 28.48 -12.69 28.65
N VAL A 90 29.26 -12.39 29.69
CA VAL A 90 30.06 -11.15 29.81
C VAL A 90 30.98 -10.96 28.60
N ASP A 91 31.62 -12.01 28.09
CA ASP A 91 32.61 -11.92 27.01
C ASP A 91 31.93 -11.56 25.68
N LEU A 92 30.74 -12.10 25.43
CA LEU A 92 29.94 -11.79 24.24
C LEU A 92 29.53 -10.31 24.24
N VAL A 93 29.04 -9.81 25.39
CA VAL A 93 28.66 -8.39 25.54
C VAL A 93 29.89 -7.49 25.45
N ALA A 94 31.01 -7.88 26.07
CA ALA A 94 32.26 -7.14 26.03
C ALA A 94 32.80 -7.02 24.61
N ALA A 95 32.67 -8.06 23.77
CA ALA A 95 33.09 -8.01 22.37
C ALA A 95 32.35 -6.93 21.56
N VAL A 96 31.03 -6.79 21.78
CA VAL A 96 30.21 -5.75 21.13
C VAL A 96 30.64 -4.35 21.61
N LEU A 97 30.77 -4.17 22.92
CA LEU A 97 31.18 -2.89 23.52
C LEU A 97 32.60 -2.50 23.13
N ALA A 98 33.52 -3.46 23.00
CA ALA A 98 34.89 -3.23 22.55
C ALA A 98 34.93 -2.69 21.12
N ARG A 99 34.02 -3.16 20.24
CA ARG A 99 33.91 -2.63 18.87
C ARG A 99 33.45 -1.17 18.86
N VAL A 100 32.51 -0.81 19.75
CA VAL A 100 32.06 0.58 19.93
C VAL A 100 33.19 1.46 20.45
N ARG A 101 33.91 1.00 21.48
CA ARG A 101 35.11 1.69 21.99
C ARG A 101 36.13 1.92 20.89
N GLN A 102 36.43 0.90 20.09
CA GLN A 102 37.38 1.03 18.98
C GLN A 102 36.94 2.13 17.99
N ALA A 103 35.66 2.14 17.61
CA ALA A 103 35.12 3.18 16.73
C ALA A 103 35.19 4.58 17.37
N ALA A 104 34.98 4.70 18.68
CA ALA A 104 35.13 5.97 19.40
C ALA A 104 36.60 6.46 19.39
N VAL A 105 37.55 5.56 19.66
CA VAL A 105 39.00 5.85 19.61
C VAL A 105 39.44 6.24 18.20
N GLU A 106 38.93 5.60 17.15
CA GLU A 106 39.20 5.96 15.76
C GLU A 106 38.75 7.40 15.42
N VAL A 107 37.70 7.89 16.07
CA VAL A 107 37.14 9.24 15.83
C VAL A 107 37.76 10.31 16.72
N VAL A 108 38.00 10.02 18.01
CA VAL A 108 38.43 11.00 19.03
C VAL A 108 39.93 10.91 19.34
N GLY A 109 40.56 9.77 19.06
CA GLY A 109 41.96 9.46 19.36
C GLY A 109 42.16 8.69 20.67
N GLU A 110 41.22 8.79 21.62
CA GLU A 110 41.21 8.07 22.89
C GLU A 110 39.77 7.63 23.25
N ALA A 111 39.61 6.78 24.26
CA ALA A 111 38.29 6.32 24.68
C ALA A 111 37.67 7.35 25.64
N PRO A 112 36.61 8.08 25.25
CA PRO A 112 35.91 8.99 26.15
C PRO A 112 35.14 8.23 27.25
N PRO A 113 34.81 8.90 28.37
CA PRO A 113 33.86 8.36 29.34
C PRO A 113 32.52 8.01 28.67
N ALA A 114 31.92 6.91 29.11
CA ALA A 114 30.75 6.30 28.50
C ALA A 114 29.50 6.38 29.38
N VAL A 115 28.37 6.70 28.77
CA VAL A 115 27.02 6.54 29.34
C VAL A 115 26.40 5.31 28.68
N LEU A 116 26.01 4.31 29.47
CA LEU A 116 25.36 3.11 28.95
C LEU A 116 23.88 3.12 29.27
N THR A 117 23.07 2.70 28.29
CA THR A 117 21.65 2.50 28.52
C THR A 117 21.34 1.06 28.96
N HIS A 118 20.29 0.90 29.74
CA HIS A 118 19.78 -0.42 30.13
C HIS A 118 18.25 -0.43 30.26
N PRO A 119 17.60 -1.59 30.14
CA PRO A 119 16.16 -1.70 30.40
C PRO A 119 15.83 -1.35 31.85
N ALA A 120 14.75 -0.59 32.07
CA ALA A 120 14.34 -0.12 33.41
C ALA A 120 13.98 -1.27 34.38
N GLN A 121 13.57 -2.42 33.85
CA GLN A 121 13.21 -3.61 34.62
C GLN A 121 14.40 -4.49 35.03
N TRP A 122 15.63 -4.17 34.61
CA TRP A 122 16.78 -4.95 35.00
C TRP A 122 17.11 -4.79 36.48
N GLY A 123 17.18 -5.92 37.19
CA GLY A 123 17.65 -5.97 38.58
C GLY A 123 19.18 -5.87 38.68
N PRO A 124 19.71 -5.81 39.92
CA PRO A 124 21.13 -5.54 40.19
C PRO A 124 22.10 -6.51 39.50
N HIS A 125 21.72 -7.78 39.36
CA HIS A 125 22.57 -8.80 38.73
C HIS A 125 22.90 -8.50 37.26
N ARG A 126 21.88 -8.16 36.45
CA ARG A 126 22.07 -7.85 35.02
C ARG A 126 22.84 -6.55 34.82
N ILE A 127 22.63 -5.57 35.71
CA ILE A 127 23.40 -4.32 35.73
C ILE A 127 24.89 -4.63 35.99
N ALA A 128 25.20 -5.44 37.01
CA ALA A 128 26.58 -5.82 37.31
C ALA A 128 27.26 -6.62 36.18
N VAL A 129 26.51 -7.42 35.42
CA VAL A 129 27.04 -8.09 34.21
C VAL A 129 27.40 -7.06 33.13
N LEU A 130 26.53 -6.08 32.88
CA LEU A 130 26.79 -5.01 31.91
C LEU A 130 28.02 -4.17 32.29
N GLU A 131 28.14 -3.79 33.56
CA GLU A 131 29.30 -3.06 34.08
C GLU A 131 30.60 -3.85 33.93
N ARG A 132 30.59 -5.16 34.27
CA ARG A 132 31.75 -6.03 34.06
C ARG A 132 32.12 -6.16 32.59
N ALA A 133 31.14 -6.27 31.70
CA ALA A 133 31.37 -6.34 30.26
C ALA A 133 31.96 -5.02 29.71
N ALA A 134 31.48 -3.88 30.20
CA ALA A 134 32.03 -2.56 29.83
C ALA A 134 33.48 -2.40 30.31
N ALA A 135 33.78 -2.83 31.55
CA ALA A 135 35.13 -2.85 32.08
C ALA A 135 36.04 -3.78 31.26
N ALA A 136 35.57 -4.98 30.90
CA ALA A 136 36.31 -5.92 30.04
C ALA A 136 36.56 -5.36 28.62
N ALA A 137 35.64 -4.55 28.09
CA ALA A 137 35.82 -3.82 26.83
C ALA A 137 36.80 -2.64 26.94
N GLY A 138 37.15 -2.21 28.16
CA GLY A 138 37.99 -1.05 28.43
C GLY A 138 37.26 0.29 28.30
N LEU A 139 35.95 0.32 28.59
CA LEU A 139 35.16 1.55 28.69
C LEU A 139 35.13 2.05 30.13
N ASP A 140 35.31 3.36 30.31
CA ASP A 140 35.10 4.04 31.60
C ASP A 140 33.63 4.47 31.70
N VAL A 141 32.81 3.75 32.47
CA VAL A 141 31.37 4.02 32.56
C VAL A 141 31.11 5.15 33.56
N ALA A 142 30.80 6.34 33.05
CA ALA A 142 30.48 7.51 33.85
C ALA A 142 29.07 7.43 34.46
N ARG A 143 28.09 6.89 33.73
CA ARG A 143 26.69 6.82 34.17
C ARG A 143 25.92 5.70 33.49
N LEU A 144 25.01 5.08 34.22
CA LEU A 144 23.97 4.21 33.68
C LEU A 144 22.65 4.96 33.61
N VAL A 145 21.94 4.83 32.48
CA VAL A 145 20.64 5.49 32.27
C VAL A 145 19.62 4.46 31.82
N ALA A 146 18.44 4.45 32.45
CA ALA A 146 17.36 3.61 31.98
C ALA A 146 16.89 4.06 30.57
N GLU A 147 16.75 3.13 29.64
CA GLU A 147 16.30 3.37 28.25
C GLU A 147 15.05 4.26 28.15
N PRO A 148 13.95 4.03 28.90
CA PRO A 148 12.77 4.90 28.82
C PRO A 148 13.02 6.31 29.37
N VAL A 149 13.97 6.47 30.30
CA VAL A 149 14.36 7.79 30.82
C VAL A 149 15.16 8.54 29.76
N ALA A 150 16.15 7.89 29.16
CA ALA A 150 16.92 8.45 28.05
C ALA A 150 15.98 8.89 26.91
N ALA A 151 15.07 8.01 26.49
CA ALA A 151 14.05 8.32 25.50
C ALA A 151 13.25 9.60 25.89
N ALA A 152 12.74 9.67 27.12
CA ALA A 152 11.95 10.81 27.59
C ALA A 152 12.68 12.17 27.50
N TYR A 153 13.99 12.21 27.80
CA TYR A 153 14.77 13.44 27.66
C TYR A 153 14.82 13.91 26.21
N ARG A 154 15.06 12.99 25.26
CA ARG A 154 15.06 13.33 23.84
C ARG A 154 13.70 13.84 23.37
N PHE A 155 12.63 13.19 23.83
CA PHE A 155 11.26 13.54 23.49
C PHE A 155 10.78 14.87 24.08
N SER A 156 11.30 15.26 25.25
CA SER A 156 10.95 16.52 25.90
C SER A 156 11.43 17.76 25.14
N GLN A 157 12.36 17.60 24.18
CA GLN A 157 12.83 18.68 23.30
C GLN A 157 11.91 18.90 22.09
N VAL A 158 10.93 18.03 21.84
CA VAL A 158 9.92 18.22 20.79
C VAL A 158 9.00 19.37 21.21
N GLU A 159 8.90 20.42 20.40
CA GLU A 159 8.26 21.71 20.74
C GLU A 159 6.82 21.56 21.30
N ALA A 160 6.03 20.63 20.75
CA ALA A 160 4.68 20.32 21.21
C ALA A 160 4.61 19.73 22.63
N VAL A 161 5.68 19.06 23.06
CA VAL A 161 5.79 18.33 24.34
C VAL A 161 6.49 19.19 25.37
N ALA A 162 7.50 19.97 24.94
CA ALA A 162 8.22 20.96 25.74
C ALA A 162 7.27 22.00 26.37
N ALA A 163 6.15 22.30 25.70
CA ALA A 163 5.12 23.22 26.17
C ALA A 163 4.23 22.68 27.31
N THR A 164 4.36 21.39 27.67
CA THR A 164 3.48 20.71 28.65
C THR A 164 4.28 20.06 29.79
N THR A 165 3.73 20.12 31.01
CA THR A 165 4.33 19.51 32.21
C THR A 165 3.71 18.14 32.57
N GLY A 166 2.87 17.58 31.69
CA GLY A 166 2.16 16.32 31.90
C GLY A 166 3.07 15.08 31.83
N PRO A 167 2.58 13.91 32.30
CA PRO A 167 3.31 12.65 32.20
C PRO A 167 3.58 12.24 30.74
N ILE A 168 4.66 11.51 30.53
CA ILE A 168 5.07 11.02 29.21
C ILE A 168 4.98 9.50 29.19
N GLY A 169 4.36 8.92 28.16
CA GLY A 169 4.41 7.48 27.90
C GLY A 169 5.49 7.12 26.88
N VAL A 170 6.31 6.11 27.17
CA VAL A 170 7.29 5.52 26.25
C VAL A 170 6.86 4.10 25.95
N PHE A 171 6.37 3.87 24.73
CA PHE A 171 5.92 2.59 24.20
C PHE A 171 7.05 1.97 23.38
N ASP A 172 7.70 0.92 23.87
CA ASP A 172 8.78 0.23 23.18
C ASP A 172 8.34 -1.16 22.70
N LEU A 173 8.14 -1.29 21.38
CA LEU A 173 7.89 -2.58 20.73
C LEU A 173 9.12 -2.99 19.95
N GLY A 174 9.94 -3.82 20.60
CA GLY A 174 11.21 -4.30 20.10
C GLY A 174 11.10 -5.61 19.31
N GLY A 175 12.26 -6.28 19.18
CA GLY A 175 12.37 -7.57 18.50
C GLY A 175 11.71 -8.72 19.27
N GLY A 176 11.88 -8.81 20.59
CA GLY A 176 11.38 -9.97 21.37
C GLY A 176 10.57 -9.62 22.62
N THR A 177 10.46 -8.33 22.94
CA THR A 177 9.74 -7.85 24.12
C THR A 177 8.95 -6.60 23.76
N PHE A 178 7.91 -6.38 24.56
CA PHE A 178 7.16 -5.14 24.59
C PHE A 178 7.28 -4.55 25.99
N ASP A 179 7.66 -3.29 26.07
CA ASP A 179 7.81 -2.55 27.31
C ASP A 179 7.08 -1.20 27.20
N ILE A 180 6.44 -0.78 28.29
CA ILE A 180 5.76 0.51 28.41
C ILE A 180 6.13 1.14 29.75
N ALA A 181 6.62 2.37 29.70
CA ALA A 181 6.90 3.17 30.89
C ALA A 181 6.15 4.50 30.83
N VAL A 182 5.55 4.89 31.95
CA VAL A 182 4.99 6.23 32.14
C VAL A 182 5.94 7.00 33.05
N LEU A 183 6.47 8.11 32.56
CA LEU A 183 7.44 8.94 33.25
C LEU A 183 6.82 10.25 33.68
N ARG A 184 7.23 10.73 34.85
CA ARG A 184 6.89 12.05 35.38
C ARG A 184 8.17 12.78 35.75
N ARG A 185 8.13 14.12 35.73
CA ARG A 185 9.19 14.90 36.35
C ARG A 185 9.04 14.80 37.87
N ASP A 186 10.12 14.43 38.54
CA ASP A 186 10.20 14.47 40.00
C ASP A 186 10.35 15.93 40.49
N ARG A 187 10.50 16.12 41.81
CA ARG A 187 10.68 17.46 42.41
C ARG A 187 11.95 18.18 41.92
N SER A 188 12.95 17.42 41.45
CA SER A 188 14.19 17.94 40.88
C SER A 188 14.08 18.27 39.38
N GLY A 189 12.91 18.02 38.78
CA GLY A 189 12.67 18.21 37.35
C GLY A 189 13.19 17.07 36.46
N ARG A 190 13.76 16.00 37.05
CA ARG A 190 14.27 14.83 36.32
C ARG A 190 13.15 13.84 36.00
N PHE A 191 13.27 13.13 34.89
CA PHE A 191 12.30 12.09 34.56
C PHE A 191 12.49 10.85 35.45
N ALA A 192 11.47 10.53 36.22
CA ALA A 192 11.37 9.30 37.01
C ALA A 192 10.22 8.43 36.48
N VAL A 193 10.40 7.11 36.55
CA VAL A 193 9.38 6.14 36.13
C VAL A 193 8.27 6.11 37.19
N ALA A 194 7.05 6.51 36.81
CA ALA A 194 5.86 6.50 37.66
C ALA A 194 5.16 5.14 37.66
N ALA A 195 5.07 4.50 36.50
CA ALA A 195 4.63 3.11 36.35
C ALA A 195 5.33 2.48 35.15
N GLN A 196 5.49 1.16 35.18
CA GLN A 196 6.03 0.41 34.06
C GLN A 196 5.37 -0.96 33.98
N GLY A 197 5.30 -1.49 32.77
CA GLY A 197 4.89 -2.86 32.52
C GLY A 197 5.53 -3.37 31.23
N GLY A 198 5.53 -4.68 31.07
CA GLY A 198 6.08 -5.30 29.87
C GLY A 198 5.57 -6.72 29.72
N GLN A 199 5.80 -7.29 28.54
CA GLN A 199 5.47 -8.67 28.25
C GLN A 199 6.61 -9.34 27.47
N THR A 200 7.06 -10.48 28.00
CA THR A 200 7.97 -11.39 27.32
C THR A 200 7.18 -12.16 26.24
N ALA A 201 7.78 -12.38 25.06
CA ALA A 201 7.11 -12.96 23.88
C ALA A 201 5.99 -12.09 23.27
N LEU A 202 6.19 -10.77 23.28
CA LEU A 202 5.37 -9.82 22.55
C LEU A 202 6.29 -8.87 21.77
N GLY A 203 6.82 -9.31 20.64
CA GLY A 203 7.70 -8.50 19.80
C GLY A 203 7.67 -8.84 18.31
N GLY A 204 8.58 -8.23 17.56
CA GLY A 204 8.73 -8.43 16.12
C GLY A 204 9.06 -9.87 15.71
N VAL A 205 9.73 -10.66 16.55
CA VAL A 205 10.11 -12.06 16.34
C VAL A 205 8.91 -12.99 16.49
N ASP A 206 8.00 -12.70 17.43
CA ASP A 206 6.73 -13.43 17.57
C ASP A 206 5.86 -13.23 16.32
N LEU A 207 5.87 -12.02 15.77
CA LEU A 207 5.25 -11.74 14.48
C LEU A 207 5.97 -12.45 13.32
N ASP A 208 7.30 -12.47 13.30
CA ASP A 208 8.05 -13.25 12.30
C ASP A 208 7.66 -14.73 12.36
N GLN A 209 7.51 -15.28 13.57
CA GLN A 209 7.09 -16.66 13.77
C GLN A 209 5.65 -16.90 13.28
N ALA A 210 4.73 -15.96 13.53
CA ALA A 210 3.36 -16.03 13.00
C ALA A 210 3.34 -15.99 11.47
N ILE A 211 4.19 -15.16 10.84
CA ILE A 211 4.35 -15.09 9.39
C ILE A 211 4.96 -16.39 8.85
N VAL A 212 6.00 -16.92 9.48
CA VAL A 212 6.62 -18.21 9.12
C VAL A 212 5.58 -19.33 9.17
N ALA A 213 4.76 -19.39 10.21
CA ALA A 213 3.69 -20.39 10.32
C ALA A 213 2.64 -20.23 9.20
N HIS A 214 2.23 -19.00 8.92
CA HIS A 214 1.29 -18.68 7.85
C HIS A 214 1.82 -19.11 6.47
N LEU A 215 3.05 -18.71 6.13
CA LEU A 215 3.70 -19.07 4.87
C LEU A 215 4.00 -20.55 4.80
N GLY A 216 4.39 -21.17 5.92
CA GLY A 216 4.65 -22.59 6.04
C GLY A 216 3.45 -23.42 5.59
N ALA A 217 2.25 -23.09 6.07
CA ALA A 217 1.02 -23.75 5.64
C ALA A 217 0.76 -23.61 4.12
N LEU A 218 1.17 -22.49 3.50
CA LEU A 218 1.06 -22.28 2.05
C LEU A 218 2.09 -23.08 1.25
N ILE A 219 3.32 -23.16 1.76
CA ILE A 219 4.42 -23.88 1.13
C ILE A 219 4.15 -25.38 1.26
N GLU A 220 3.76 -25.87 2.43
CA GLU A 220 3.45 -27.29 2.67
C GLU A 220 2.40 -27.83 1.69
N GLN A 221 1.37 -27.04 1.40
CA GLN A 221 0.32 -27.41 0.44
C GLN A 221 0.81 -27.54 -1.01
N ARG A 222 1.85 -26.79 -1.40
CA ARG A 222 2.33 -26.71 -2.80
C ARG A 222 3.64 -27.47 -3.03
N HIS A 223 4.50 -27.50 -2.03
CA HIS A 223 5.87 -27.99 -2.03
C HIS A 223 6.21 -28.62 -0.67
N PRO A 224 5.59 -29.77 -0.31
CA PRO A 224 5.75 -30.39 1.01
C PRO A 224 7.21 -30.76 1.33
N GLU A 225 7.97 -31.26 0.35
CA GLU A 225 9.39 -31.60 0.51
C GLU A 225 10.25 -30.38 0.82
N LEU A 226 9.96 -29.23 0.20
CA LEU A 226 10.66 -27.97 0.49
C LEU A 226 10.35 -27.51 1.92
N TRP A 227 9.09 -27.57 2.33
CA TRP A 227 8.69 -27.20 3.68
C TRP A 227 9.31 -28.12 4.73
N GLN A 228 9.43 -29.42 4.48
CA GLN A 228 10.12 -30.34 5.39
C GLN A 228 11.58 -29.92 5.60
N ARG A 229 12.31 -29.62 4.51
CA ARG A 229 13.71 -29.19 4.59
C ARG A 229 13.88 -27.85 5.31
N ILE A 230 12.97 -26.91 5.10
CA ILE A 230 12.99 -25.62 5.80
C ILE A 230 12.59 -25.79 7.27
N SER A 231 11.54 -26.53 7.59
CA SER A 231 11.02 -26.65 8.96
C SER A 231 11.82 -27.60 9.85
N ARG A 232 12.47 -28.62 9.27
CA ARG A 232 13.27 -29.64 9.95
C ARG A 232 14.60 -29.84 9.23
N PRO A 233 15.58 -28.95 9.45
CA PRO A 233 16.84 -29.00 8.72
C PRO A 233 17.75 -30.14 9.21
N GLU A 234 18.05 -31.11 8.36
CA GLU A 234 18.93 -32.25 8.67
C GLU A 234 20.37 -32.01 8.22
N THR A 235 20.54 -31.41 7.04
CA THR A 235 21.87 -31.13 6.46
C THR A 235 22.34 -29.70 6.73
N ALA A 236 23.64 -29.44 6.53
CA ALA A 236 24.17 -28.07 6.58
C ALA A 236 23.53 -27.14 5.52
N ALA A 237 23.16 -27.69 4.36
CA ALA A 237 22.44 -26.93 3.34
C ALA A 237 21.03 -26.56 3.79
N ASP A 238 20.33 -27.46 4.48
CA ASP A 238 18.99 -27.20 5.00
C ASP A 238 19.02 -26.19 6.16
N ARG A 239 20.04 -26.26 7.03
CA ARG A 239 20.24 -25.23 8.09
C ARG A 239 20.44 -23.83 7.51
N ARG A 240 21.18 -23.71 6.40
CA ARG A 240 21.31 -22.44 5.66
C ARG A 240 20.00 -22.00 5.05
N ALA A 241 19.25 -22.90 4.40
CA ALA A 241 17.95 -22.61 3.82
C ALA A 241 16.91 -22.16 4.87
N HIS A 242 16.90 -22.81 6.04
CA HIS A 242 16.06 -22.45 7.17
C HIS A 242 16.32 -21.01 7.63
N ARG A 243 17.60 -20.65 7.83
CA ARG A 243 17.97 -19.28 8.21
C ARG A 243 17.61 -18.26 7.15
N GLN A 244 18.00 -18.51 5.90
CA GLN A 244 17.70 -17.60 4.79
C GLN A 244 16.19 -17.32 4.69
N PHE A 245 15.36 -18.35 4.84
CA PHE A 245 13.91 -18.17 4.79
C PHE A 245 13.39 -17.29 5.94
N ARG A 246 13.90 -17.45 7.17
CA ARG A 246 13.52 -16.59 8.29
C ARG A 246 14.01 -15.15 8.12
N ASP A 247 15.21 -14.96 7.56
CA ASP A 247 15.73 -13.64 7.24
C ASP A 247 14.89 -12.95 6.16
N ASP A 248 14.53 -13.66 5.09
CA ASP A 248 13.65 -13.16 4.02
C ASP A 248 12.26 -12.77 4.56
N VAL A 249 11.73 -13.55 5.52
CA VAL A 249 10.46 -13.21 6.21
C VAL A 249 10.58 -11.93 7.01
N ARG A 250 11.65 -11.78 7.80
CA ARG A 250 11.90 -10.56 8.58
C ARG A 250 12.07 -9.34 7.67
N GLU A 251 12.87 -9.45 6.62
CA GLU A 251 13.07 -8.37 5.63
C GLU A 251 11.75 -8.01 4.93
N ALA A 252 10.95 -9.01 4.57
CA ALA A 252 9.62 -8.79 4.00
C ALA A 252 8.70 -8.04 4.97
N LYS A 253 8.66 -8.44 6.25
CA LYS A 253 7.89 -7.73 7.29
C LYS A 253 8.34 -6.27 7.43
N GLU A 254 9.64 -6.02 7.48
CA GLU A 254 10.20 -4.67 7.61
C GLU A 254 9.84 -3.83 6.38
N MET A 255 10.02 -4.36 5.17
CA MET A 255 9.63 -3.70 3.92
C MET A 255 8.12 -3.39 3.88
N LEU A 256 7.28 -4.25 4.45
CA LEU A 256 5.83 -4.03 4.52
C LEU A 256 5.42 -2.84 5.40
N SER A 257 6.30 -2.31 6.25
CA SER A 257 6.04 -1.07 6.98
C SER A 257 5.97 0.15 6.06
N GLN A 258 6.68 0.12 4.92
CA GLN A 258 6.73 1.22 3.94
C GLN A 258 6.00 0.86 2.64
N SER A 259 6.10 -0.40 2.21
CA SER A 259 5.49 -0.92 0.98
C SER A 259 4.22 -1.75 1.26
N PRO A 260 3.26 -1.82 0.32
CA PRO A 260 2.04 -2.62 0.51
C PRO A 260 2.24 -4.13 0.27
N MET A 261 3.36 -4.54 -0.32
CA MET A 261 3.67 -5.92 -0.69
C MET A 261 5.18 -6.17 -0.64
N ALA A 262 5.58 -7.37 -0.24
CA ALA A 262 6.96 -7.83 -0.17
C ALA A 262 7.12 -9.20 -0.86
N PRO A 263 8.11 -9.39 -1.74
CA PRO A 263 8.50 -10.72 -2.22
C PRO A 263 9.26 -11.49 -1.13
N ILE A 264 9.05 -12.81 -1.08
CA ILE A 264 9.80 -13.75 -0.25
C ILE A 264 10.36 -14.83 -1.16
N ALA A 265 11.68 -14.94 -1.24
CA ALA A 265 12.33 -15.96 -2.05
C ALA A 265 12.16 -17.34 -1.40
N LEU A 266 11.96 -18.36 -2.22
CA LEU A 266 11.90 -19.75 -1.75
C LEU A 266 13.20 -20.45 -2.11
N PRO A 267 13.92 -21.04 -1.15
CA PRO A 267 15.16 -21.76 -1.41
C PRO A 267 15.00 -22.82 -2.51
N GLY A 268 15.81 -22.73 -3.57
CA GLY A 268 15.81 -23.69 -4.68
C GLY A 268 14.68 -23.52 -5.71
N LEU A 269 13.88 -22.45 -5.63
CA LEU A 269 12.82 -22.15 -6.61
C LEU A 269 13.01 -20.77 -7.25
N ASP A 270 12.83 -20.67 -8.57
CA ASP A 270 12.84 -19.38 -9.31
C ASP A 270 11.56 -18.54 -9.12
N THR A 271 10.76 -18.84 -8.09
CA THR A 271 9.46 -18.19 -7.85
C THR A 271 9.40 -17.68 -6.41
N ALA A 272 9.12 -16.39 -6.25
CA ALA A 272 8.89 -15.77 -4.96
C ALA A 272 7.41 -15.88 -4.55
N LEU A 273 7.16 -16.05 -3.26
CA LEU A 273 5.86 -15.77 -2.66
C LEU A 273 5.69 -14.26 -2.49
N HIS A 274 4.45 -13.79 -2.45
CA HIS A 274 4.15 -12.39 -2.16
C HIS A 274 3.37 -12.32 -0.86
N LEU A 275 3.94 -11.64 0.12
CA LEU A 275 3.30 -11.30 1.39
C LEU A 275 2.77 -9.87 1.29
N THR A 276 1.53 -9.65 1.69
CA THR A 276 0.89 -8.32 1.67
C THR A 276 0.85 -7.69 3.06
N ARG A 277 0.79 -6.35 3.12
CA ARG A 277 0.64 -5.62 4.38
C ARG A 277 -0.62 -6.06 5.12
N ASP A 278 -1.71 -6.27 4.40
CA ASP A 278 -2.99 -6.67 5.00
C ASP A 278 -2.91 -8.06 5.67
N GLU A 279 -2.13 -8.99 5.12
CA GLU A 279 -1.88 -10.31 5.75
C GLU A 279 -1.07 -10.15 7.03
N VAL A 280 -0.02 -9.33 7.02
CA VAL A 280 0.78 -9.06 8.21
C VAL A 280 -0.02 -8.30 9.28
N ASP A 281 -0.81 -7.28 8.89
CA ASP A 281 -1.67 -6.53 9.82
C ASP A 281 -2.64 -7.48 10.53
N GLN A 282 -3.18 -8.50 9.85
CA GLN A 282 -4.06 -9.50 10.46
C GLN A 282 -3.32 -10.42 11.44
N LEU A 283 -2.13 -10.88 11.08
CA LEU A 283 -1.30 -11.72 11.95
C LEU A 283 -0.80 -10.94 13.18
N ALA A 284 -0.55 -9.63 13.02
CA ALA A 284 -0.06 -8.77 14.08
C ALA A 284 -1.17 -8.23 15.00
N ALA A 285 -2.43 -8.20 14.55
CA ALA A 285 -3.53 -7.61 15.31
C ALA A 285 -3.64 -8.12 16.77
N PRO A 286 -3.58 -9.43 17.05
CA PRO A 286 -3.65 -9.92 18.43
C PRO A 286 -2.49 -9.43 19.31
N LEU A 287 -1.27 -9.39 18.76
CA LEU A 287 -0.08 -8.91 19.47
C LEU A 287 -0.20 -7.41 19.77
N VAL A 288 -0.59 -6.62 18.77
CA VAL A 288 -0.78 -5.18 18.92
C VAL A 288 -1.90 -4.86 19.90
N GLU A 289 -3.03 -5.56 19.84
CA GLU A 289 -4.14 -5.37 20.80
C GLU A 289 -3.72 -5.67 22.23
N ALA A 290 -2.94 -6.73 22.46
CA ALA A 290 -2.39 -7.05 23.78
C ALA A 290 -1.45 -5.95 24.29
N ALA A 291 -0.55 -5.45 23.43
CA ALA A 291 0.35 -4.35 23.77
C ALA A 291 -0.42 -3.08 24.17
N VAL A 292 -1.41 -2.67 23.36
CA VAL A 292 -2.24 -1.48 23.63
C VAL A 292 -3.08 -1.64 24.91
N ALA A 293 -3.59 -2.83 25.19
CA ALA A 293 -4.31 -3.10 26.42
C ALA A 293 -3.41 -2.97 27.65
N LEU A 294 -2.16 -3.48 27.57
CA LEU A 294 -1.17 -3.31 28.64
C LEU A 294 -0.78 -1.83 28.79
N THR A 295 -0.63 -1.08 27.70
CA THR A 295 -0.40 0.38 27.74
C THR A 295 -1.48 1.10 28.53
N GLY A 296 -2.76 0.81 28.24
CA GLY A 296 -3.88 1.43 28.97
C GLY A 296 -3.85 1.11 30.47
N ARG A 297 -3.48 -0.11 30.86
CA ARG A 297 -3.35 -0.50 32.28
C ARG A 297 -2.23 0.28 32.99
N VAL A 298 -1.04 0.33 32.38
CA VAL A 298 0.12 1.01 32.98
C VAL A 298 -0.10 2.52 33.10
N ILE A 299 -0.81 3.14 32.16
CA ILE A 299 -1.25 4.54 32.28
C ILE A 299 -2.16 4.72 33.50
N GLY A 300 -3.14 3.82 33.69
CA GLY A 300 -4.02 3.85 34.86
C GLY A 300 -3.28 3.64 36.19
N GLU A 301 -2.30 2.73 36.22
CA GLU A 301 -1.44 2.49 37.40
C GLU A 301 -0.58 3.71 37.76
N ALA A 302 -0.18 4.53 36.77
CA ALA A 302 0.50 5.80 36.99
C ALA A 302 -0.41 6.93 37.52
N GLY A 303 -1.68 6.63 37.80
CA GLY A 303 -2.66 7.56 38.33
C GLY A 303 -3.03 8.68 37.35
N CYS A 304 -2.96 8.43 36.04
CA CYS A 304 -3.41 9.37 35.00
C CYS A 304 -4.39 8.70 34.02
N ALA A 305 -5.25 9.52 33.40
CA ALA A 305 -6.00 9.12 32.23
C ALA A 305 -5.12 9.27 30.97
N PRO A 306 -5.40 8.53 29.87
CA PRO A 306 -4.68 8.70 28.61
C PRO A 306 -4.67 10.16 28.12
N SER A 307 -5.76 10.91 28.32
CA SER A 307 -5.86 12.34 27.97
C SER A 307 -4.90 13.25 28.74
N ASP A 308 -4.37 12.80 29.87
CA ASP A 308 -3.48 13.60 30.71
C ASP A 308 -2.02 13.48 30.25
N LEU A 309 -1.72 12.53 29.34
CA LEU A 309 -0.37 12.37 28.79
C LEU A 309 -0.01 13.59 27.95
N ALA A 310 1.15 14.18 28.25
CA ALA A 310 1.80 15.17 27.39
C ALA A 310 2.16 14.58 26.02
N GLY A 311 2.44 13.28 25.98
CA GLY A 311 2.70 12.55 24.74
C GLY A 311 2.88 11.05 24.98
N LEU A 312 2.60 10.27 23.95
CA LEU A 312 2.90 8.84 23.88
C LEU A 312 3.90 8.61 22.75
N PHE A 313 5.10 8.15 23.09
CA PHE A 313 6.20 8.05 22.14
C PHE A 313 6.49 6.61 21.78
N LEU A 314 6.66 6.36 20.48
CA LEU A 314 6.93 5.04 19.95
C LEU A 314 8.44 4.83 19.78
N VAL A 315 8.94 3.82 20.48
CA VAL A 315 10.33 3.33 20.45
C VAL A 315 10.31 1.88 19.97
N GLY A 316 11.44 1.39 19.44
CA GLY A 316 11.55 0.03 18.95
C GLY A 316 11.21 -0.14 17.46
N GLY A 317 11.87 -1.10 16.81
CA GLY A 317 11.75 -1.32 15.37
C GLY A 317 10.34 -1.76 14.93
N ALA A 318 9.68 -2.62 15.73
CA ALA A 318 8.35 -3.11 15.41
C ALA A 318 7.25 -2.07 15.64
N SER A 319 7.49 -1.04 16.46
CA SER A 319 6.59 0.11 16.59
C SER A 319 6.40 0.91 15.29
N ARG A 320 7.28 0.73 14.29
CA ARG A 320 7.16 1.36 12.96
C ARG A 320 6.01 0.81 12.13
N MET A 321 5.45 -0.33 12.53
CA MET A 321 4.30 -0.91 11.83
C MET A 321 3.11 0.07 11.87
N PRO A 322 2.55 0.48 10.72
CA PRO A 322 1.44 1.43 10.69
C PRO A 322 0.20 0.99 11.49
N LEU A 323 0.03 -0.32 11.70
CA LEU A 323 -1.03 -0.87 12.55
C LEU A 323 -0.91 -0.41 14.01
N VAL A 324 0.31 -0.35 14.57
CA VAL A 324 0.56 0.01 15.98
C VAL A 324 0.03 1.40 16.28
N GLY A 325 0.47 2.40 15.50
CA GLY A 325 0.00 3.77 15.66
C GLY A 325 -1.51 3.93 15.48
N ARG A 326 -2.09 3.18 14.53
CA ARG A 326 -3.54 3.19 14.26
C ARG A 326 -4.35 2.65 15.44
N VAL A 327 -3.95 1.50 16.00
CA VAL A 327 -4.66 0.86 17.13
C VAL A 327 -4.50 1.67 18.40
N LEU A 328 -3.30 2.20 18.67
CA LEU A 328 -3.05 3.09 19.81
C LEU A 328 -3.95 4.33 19.76
N HIS A 329 -4.00 5.02 18.61
CA HIS A 329 -4.84 6.20 18.47
C HIS A 329 -6.33 5.88 18.62
N GLN A 330 -6.79 4.78 18.02
CA GLN A 330 -8.20 4.36 18.12
C GLN A 330 -8.62 4.01 19.55
N ARG A 331 -7.77 3.32 20.31
CA ARG A 331 -8.09 2.81 21.66
C ARG A 331 -7.87 3.86 22.75
N LEU A 332 -6.78 4.61 22.67
CA LEU A 332 -6.37 5.54 23.73
C LEU A 332 -6.70 7.00 23.41
N GLN A 333 -7.08 7.33 22.16
CA GLN A 333 -7.35 8.69 21.69
C GLN A 333 -6.18 9.68 21.85
N VAL A 334 -4.98 9.17 22.16
CA VAL A 334 -3.72 9.93 22.18
C VAL A 334 -3.03 9.76 20.83
N PRO A 335 -2.59 10.83 20.15
CA PRO A 335 -1.79 10.69 18.94
C PRO A 335 -0.38 10.18 19.32
N PRO A 336 0.01 8.97 18.88
CA PRO A 336 1.36 8.49 19.14
C PRO A 336 2.36 9.24 18.27
N THR A 337 3.50 9.61 18.85
CA THR A 337 4.57 10.32 18.16
C THR A 337 5.71 9.37 17.81
N VAL A 338 6.08 9.33 16.53
CA VAL A 338 7.23 8.57 16.02
C VAL A 338 8.36 9.55 15.73
N LEU A 339 9.59 9.24 16.14
CA LEU A 339 10.76 10.04 15.76
C LEU A 339 11.19 9.72 14.32
N GLU A 340 11.77 10.71 13.65
CA GLU A 340 12.40 10.48 12.34
C GLU A 340 13.58 9.51 12.44
N GLN A 341 14.32 9.52 13.55
CA GLN A 341 15.49 8.66 13.81
C GLN A 341 15.36 7.96 15.18
N PRO A 342 14.45 7.00 15.34
CA PRO A 342 14.20 6.38 16.64
C PRO A 342 15.37 5.48 17.08
N GLU A 343 16.26 5.07 16.16
CA GLU A 343 17.47 4.30 16.52
C GLU A 343 18.49 5.15 17.30
N LEU A 344 18.56 6.46 17.05
CA LEU A 344 19.50 7.35 17.72
C LEU A 344 18.93 7.96 19.01
N ALA A 345 17.62 7.90 19.18
CA ALA A 345 16.90 8.65 20.20
C ALA A 345 17.33 8.32 21.63
N VAL A 346 17.51 7.02 21.90
CA VAL A 346 17.91 6.52 23.22
C VAL A 346 19.36 6.93 23.53
N ALA A 347 20.29 6.75 22.59
CA ALA A 347 21.68 7.16 22.79
C ALA A 347 21.83 8.69 22.95
N GLN A 348 21.14 9.49 22.12
CA GLN A 348 21.15 10.96 22.23
C GLN A 348 20.53 11.42 23.56
N GLY A 349 19.38 10.86 23.91
CA GLY A 349 18.70 11.20 25.17
C GLY A 349 19.47 10.76 26.41
N ALA A 350 20.32 9.73 26.32
CA ALA A 350 21.21 9.34 27.40
C ALA A 350 22.30 10.38 27.69
N LEU A 351 22.80 11.08 26.65
CA LEU A 351 23.70 12.23 26.83
C LEU A 351 22.99 13.37 27.56
N ASP A 352 21.76 13.69 27.13
CA ASP A 352 20.95 14.75 27.75
C ASP A 352 20.60 14.44 29.21
N ALA A 353 20.32 13.18 29.51
CA ALA A 353 20.09 12.70 30.87
C ALA A 353 21.35 12.80 31.74
N ALA A 354 22.52 12.48 31.17
CA ALA A 354 23.79 12.48 31.89
C ALA A 354 24.26 13.88 32.28
N GLU A 355 23.91 14.92 31.52
CA GLU A 355 24.22 16.32 31.82
C GLU A 355 23.40 16.91 32.98
N GLN A 356 22.33 16.23 33.40
CA GLN A 356 21.57 16.68 34.57
C GLN A 356 22.36 16.39 35.85
N PRO A 357 22.61 17.41 36.70
CA PRO A 357 23.42 17.25 37.90
C PRO A 357 22.79 16.22 38.86
N ASP A 358 23.63 15.40 39.48
CA ASP A 358 23.24 14.61 40.63
C ASP A 358 23.25 15.55 41.85
N GLU A 359 22.07 15.96 42.33
CA GLU A 359 21.98 16.58 43.66
C GLU A 359 22.18 15.51 44.74
N PRO A 360 22.80 15.88 45.89
CA PRO A 360 22.93 15.00 47.03
C PRO A 360 21.53 14.52 47.45
N GLU A 361 21.43 13.24 47.81
CA GLU A 361 20.23 12.68 48.44
C GLU A 361 19.72 13.67 49.49
N PRO A 362 18.44 14.12 49.42
CA PRO A 362 17.91 14.95 50.48
C PRO A 362 18.07 14.17 51.78
N GLU A 363 18.66 14.81 52.79
CA GLU A 363 18.70 14.24 54.16
C GLU A 363 17.29 13.73 54.47
N PRO A 364 17.14 12.48 54.94
CA PRO A 364 15.84 11.98 55.31
C PRO A 364 15.27 12.96 56.32
N GLU A 365 14.13 13.59 55.98
CA GLU A 365 13.39 14.40 56.95
C GLU A 365 13.27 13.59 58.24
N PRO A 366 13.47 14.20 59.43
CA PRO A 366 13.41 13.47 60.68
C PRO A 366 12.11 12.68 60.73
N TYR A 367 12.24 11.35 60.66
CA TYR A 367 11.13 10.44 60.82
C TYR A 367 10.52 10.76 62.18
N ALA A 368 9.37 11.45 62.18
CA ALA A 368 8.52 11.48 63.35
C ALA A 368 8.20 10.01 63.64
N PRO A 369 8.57 9.47 64.80
CA PRO A 369 8.39 8.06 65.08
C PRO A 369 6.91 7.74 64.91
N ALA A 370 6.59 6.91 63.91
CA ALA A 370 5.26 6.34 63.81
C ALA A 370 4.98 5.65 65.15
N ALA A 371 3.80 5.92 65.71
CA ALA A 371 3.34 5.26 66.91
C ALA A 371 3.55 3.74 66.77
N PRO A 372 4.04 3.05 67.82
CA PRO A 372 4.38 1.63 67.72
C PRO A 372 3.16 0.86 67.24
N GLN A 373 3.27 0.31 66.03
CA GLN A 373 2.27 -0.63 65.54
C GLN A 373 2.29 -1.86 66.47
N PRO A 374 1.13 -2.32 66.97
CA PRO A 374 1.08 -3.56 67.72
C PRO A 374 1.62 -4.69 66.83
N PRO A 375 2.29 -5.71 67.41
CA PRO A 375 2.93 -6.76 66.62
C PRO A 375 1.89 -7.42 65.71
N GLY A 376 2.07 -7.22 64.41
CA GLY A 376 1.21 -7.77 63.37
C GLY A 376 1.39 -9.29 63.27
N ASP A 377 0.27 -9.99 63.28
CA ASP A 377 0.12 -11.44 63.10
C ASP A 377 0.82 -11.90 61.80
N PRO A 378 1.55 -13.04 61.75
CA PRO A 378 2.32 -13.45 60.56
C PRO A 378 1.49 -13.83 59.32
N ASN A 379 0.18 -13.55 59.31
CA ASN A 379 -0.71 -13.97 58.23
C ASN A 379 -1.90 -13.01 58.07
N PRO A 380 -1.87 -12.05 57.13
CA PRO A 380 -3.06 -11.28 56.83
C PRO A 380 -3.99 -12.15 55.97
N ALA A 381 -4.94 -12.83 56.61
CA ALA A 381 -6.12 -13.32 55.93
C ALA A 381 -6.93 -12.10 55.45
N TRP A 382 -7.03 -11.91 54.13
CA TRP A 382 -7.96 -10.93 53.55
C TRP A 382 -9.39 -11.23 54.03
N PRO A 383 -10.20 -10.21 54.40
CA PRO A 383 -11.60 -10.44 54.69
C PRO A 383 -12.31 -10.96 53.43
N PRO A 384 -13.22 -11.94 53.55
CA PRO A 384 -13.94 -12.45 52.40
C PRO A 384 -14.83 -11.34 51.82
N PRO A 385 -14.97 -11.26 50.48
CA PRO A 385 -15.80 -10.25 49.83
C PRO A 385 -17.26 -10.40 50.27
N SER A 386 -17.80 -9.38 50.93
CA SER A 386 -19.21 -9.27 51.24
C SER A 386 -19.97 -8.79 50.00
N GLY A 387 -20.29 -9.74 49.14
CA GLY A 387 -21.19 -9.63 47.99
C GLY A 387 -21.46 -11.03 47.46
N PRO A 388 -22.64 -11.33 46.90
CA PRO A 388 -22.86 -12.64 46.30
C PRO A 388 -21.84 -12.84 45.17
N ALA A 389 -21.00 -13.86 45.34
CA ALA A 389 -20.01 -14.25 44.35
C ALA A 389 -20.73 -14.60 43.03
N PRO A 390 -20.21 -14.17 41.87
CA PRO A 390 -20.62 -14.76 40.61
C PRO A 390 -20.27 -16.25 40.67
N ASP A 391 -21.26 -17.09 40.42
CA ASP A 391 -21.11 -18.53 40.29
C ASP A 391 -20.21 -18.84 39.08
N PHE A 392 -18.92 -19.07 39.34
CA PHE A 392 -18.00 -19.61 38.34
C PHE A 392 -17.95 -21.13 38.49
N GLY A 393 -19.06 -21.78 38.16
CA GLY A 393 -19.08 -23.20 37.86
C GLY A 393 -18.21 -23.50 36.65
N GLY A 394 -17.20 -24.36 36.85
CA GLY A 394 -16.41 -24.99 35.79
C GLY A 394 -15.36 -24.06 35.18
N ILE A 395 -14.09 -24.35 35.43
CA ILE A 395 -13.00 -23.91 34.54
C ILE A 395 -13.34 -24.49 33.16
N PRO A 396 -13.64 -23.69 32.12
CA PRO A 396 -13.75 -24.23 30.79
C PRO A 396 -12.34 -24.67 30.43
N GLU A 397 -12.16 -25.98 30.25
CA GLU A 397 -11.07 -26.53 29.45
C GLU A 397 -10.91 -25.62 28.23
N MET A 398 -9.71 -25.05 28.03
CA MET A 398 -9.47 -24.09 26.95
C MET A 398 -9.86 -24.75 25.63
N THR A 399 -11.06 -24.43 25.15
CA THR A 399 -11.45 -24.73 23.78
C THR A 399 -10.34 -24.17 22.90
N PRO A 400 -9.74 -24.97 21.99
CA PRO A 400 -8.78 -24.44 21.04
C PRO A 400 -9.43 -23.22 20.41
N VAL A 401 -8.78 -22.06 20.51
CA VAL A 401 -9.22 -20.87 19.79
C VAL A 401 -9.14 -21.27 18.32
N LEU A 402 -10.29 -21.67 17.75
CA LEU A 402 -10.40 -21.90 16.33
C LEU A 402 -9.89 -20.62 15.67
N PRO A 403 -8.87 -20.71 14.80
CA PRO A 403 -8.39 -19.53 14.09
C PRO A 403 -9.62 -18.84 13.47
N PRO A 404 -9.70 -17.50 13.54
CA PRO A 404 -10.80 -16.78 12.88
C PRO A 404 -10.90 -17.31 11.44
N PRO A 405 -12.13 -17.51 10.92
CA PRO A 405 -12.30 -18.06 9.58
C PRO A 405 -11.43 -17.25 8.64
N ALA A 406 -10.52 -17.94 7.95
CA ALA A 406 -9.52 -17.31 7.09
C ALA A 406 -10.20 -16.21 6.26
N PRO A 407 -9.61 -15.01 6.11
CA PRO A 407 -10.16 -13.98 5.23
C PRO A 407 -10.46 -14.66 3.90
N ARG A 408 -11.72 -14.60 3.46
CA ARG A 408 -12.12 -15.22 2.20
C ARG A 408 -11.22 -14.63 1.12
N ARG A 409 -10.24 -15.42 0.66
CA ARG A 409 -9.41 -15.08 -0.50
C ARG A 409 -10.35 -14.56 -1.57
N PRO A 410 -10.04 -13.46 -2.26
CA PRO A 410 -10.91 -12.96 -3.31
C PRO A 410 -11.13 -14.12 -4.30
N THR A 411 -12.33 -14.68 -4.25
CA THR A 411 -12.67 -15.88 -5.00
C THR A 411 -12.77 -15.49 -6.47
N ARG A 412 -12.66 -16.47 -7.37
CA ARG A 412 -13.03 -16.25 -8.80
C ARG A 412 -14.43 -15.61 -8.92
N ALA A 413 -15.33 -15.90 -7.97
CA ALA A 413 -16.63 -15.27 -7.87
C ALA A 413 -16.57 -13.76 -7.52
N SER A 414 -15.67 -13.31 -6.64
CA SER A 414 -15.46 -11.88 -6.40
C SER A 414 -14.87 -11.15 -7.59
N ALA A 415 -13.95 -11.78 -8.33
CA ALA A 415 -13.42 -11.23 -9.58
C ALA A 415 -14.53 -11.12 -10.64
N PHE A 416 -15.33 -12.18 -10.78
CA PHE A 416 -16.45 -12.22 -11.70
C PHE A 416 -17.53 -11.18 -11.33
N ALA A 417 -17.86 -11.02 -10.04
CA ALA A 417 -18.80 -10.01 -9.57
C ALA A 417 -18.33 -8.58 -9.90
N ALA A 418 -17.05 -8.27 -9.61
CA ALA A 418 -16.46 -6.98 -9.95
C ALA A 418 -16.43 -6.75 -11.47
N GLY A 419 -16.09 -7.80 -12.24
CA GLY A 419 -16.10 -7.79 -13.69
C GLY A 419 -17.50 -7.63 -14.30
N LEU A 420 -18.54 -8.17 -13.66
CA LEU A 420 -19.92 -8.08 -14.13
C LEU A 420 -20.47 -6.64 -14.05
N GLY A 421 -20.18 -5.90 -12.98
CA GLY A 421 -20.56 -4.48 -12.93
C GLY A 421 -19.75 -3.61 -13.89
N ALA A 422 -18.45 -3.91 -14.10
CA ALA A 422 -17.66 -3.24 -15.13
C ALA A 422 -18.19 -3.54 -16.55
N PHE A 423 -18.56 -4.80 -16.81
CA PHE A 423 -19.19 -5.24 -18.05
C PHE A 423 -20.50 -4.48 -18.30
N LEU A 424 -21.38 -4.38 -17.31
CA LEU A 424 -22.66 -3.69 -17.42
C LEU A 424 -22.46 -2.23 -17.85
N VAL A 425 -21.58 -1.51 -17.15
CA VAL A 425 -21.27 -0.10 -17.43
C VAL A 425 -20.66 0.12 -18.82
N LEU A 426 -19.79 -0.80 -19.27
CA LEU A 426 -19.17 -0.72 -20.58
C LEU A 426 -20.12 -1.12 -21.71
N ALA A 427 -21.02 -2.08 -21.45
CA ALA A 427 -21.95 -2.59 -22.44
C ALA A 427 -23.01 -1.54 -22.78
N ASP A 428 -23.48 -0.79 -21.77
CA ASP A 428 -24.45 0.29 -21.91
C ASP A 428 -24.10 1.28 -23.03
N PHE A 429 -22.83 1.71 -23.09
CA PHE A 429 -22.37 2.61 -24.14
C PHE A 429 -22.53 1.99 -25.55
N ALA A 430 -22.13 0.73 -25.71
CA ALA A 430 -22.29 0.00 -26.96
C ALA A 430 -23.76 -0.26 -27.31
N THR A 431 -24.59 -0.54 -26.30
CA THR A 431 -26.04 -0.69 -26.46
C THR A 431 -26.68 0.58 -26.99
N MET A 432 -26.41 1.73 -26.35
CA MET A 432 -26.94 3.01 -26.79
C MET A 432 -26.42 3.40 -28.18
N ALA A 433 -25.16 3.12 -28.50
CA ALA A 433 -24.61 3.37 -29.83
C ALA A 433 -25.38 2.64 -30.97
N VAL A 434 -25.96 1.48 -30.69
CA VAL A 434 -26.74 0.69 -31.66
C VAL A 434 -28.25 0.96 -31.57
N ALA A 435 -28.76 1.22 -30.36
CA ALA A 435 -30.19 1.40 -30.10
C ALA A 435 -30.73 2.78 -30.46
N MET A 436 -29.93 3.83 -30.31
CA MET A 436 -30.38 5.21 -30.45
C MET A 436 -31.07 5.56 -31.78
N PRO A 437 -30.66 5.06 -32.96
CA PRO A 437 -31.39 5.31 -34.21
C PRO A 437 -32.85 4.88 -34.17
N TRP A 438 -33.13 3.77 -33.47
CA TRP A 438 -34.46 3.19 -33.34
C TRP A 438 -35.29 3.93 -32.30
N MET A 439 -34.66 4.23 -31.16
CA MET A 439 -35.26 5.04 -30.10
C MET A 439 -35.66 6.43 -30.60
N GLY A 440 -34.79 7.09 -31.38
CA GLY A 440 -35.06 8.42 -31.92
C GLY A 440 -36.23 8.45 -32.90
N ALA A 441 -36.43 7.39 -33.70
CA ALA A 441 -37.57 7.25 -34.60
C ALA A 441 -38.90 7.12 -33.86
N GLU A 442 -38.95 6.32 -32.79
CA GLU A 442 -40.17 6.13 -31.99
C GLU A 442 -40.47 7.31 -31.05
N LEU A 443 -39.44 8.05 -30.61
CA LEU A 443 -39.59 9.18 -29.68
C LEU A 443 -39.85 10.52 -30.37
N ALA A 444 -39.95 10.54 -31.71
CA ALA A 444 -40.20 11.75 -32.54
C ALA A 444 -39.23 12.92 -32.31
N SER A 445 -38.03 12.63 -31.80
CA SER A 445 -36.95 13.59 -31.55
C SER A 445 -36.15 13.89 -32.82
N GLY A 446 -35.73 15.14 -33.02
CA GLY A 446 -34.87 15.55 -34.14
C GLY A 446 -33.56 14.74 -34.16
N PHE A 447 -33.43 13.85 -35.14
CA PHE A 447 -32.56 12.66 -35.23
C PHE A 447 -31.03 12.81 -34.98
N ALA A 448 -30.50 14.01 -34.74
CA ALA A 448 -29.06 14.25 -34.53
C ALA A 448 -28.74 15.20 -33.35
N ILE A 449 -29.63 16.13 -33.00
CA ILE A 449 -29.33 17.20 -32.04
C ILE A 449 -29.39 16.73 -30.59
N GLU A 450 -30.06 15.61 -30.28
CA GLU A 450 -30.23 15.17 -28.88
C GLU A 450 -29.45 13.88 -28.56
N LEU A 451 -28.84 13.25 -29.58
CA LEU A 451 -28.01 12.05 -29.45
C LEU A 451 -26.77 12.31 -28.57
N TRP A 452 -26.16 13.49 -28.72
CA TRP A 452 -25.02 13.91 -27.90
C TRP A 452 -25.43 14.18 -26.44
N ALA A 453 -26.69 14.53 -26.15
CA ALA A 453 -27.13 14.81 -24.79
C ALA A 453 -27.29 13.51 -23.97
N VAL A 454 -27.85 12.45 -24.58
CA VAL A 454 -27.99 11.14 -23.92
C VAL A 454 -26.62 10.49 -23.70
N VAL A 455 -25.82 10.36 -24.76
CA VAL A 455 -24.51 9.68 -24.70
C VAL A 455 -23.45 10.55 -24.01
N GLY A 456 -23.44 11.85 -24.31
CA GLY A 456 -22.53 12.81 -23.69
C GLY A 456 -22.87 13.09 -22.24
N GLY A 457 -24.15 13.16 -21.86
CA GLY A 457 -24.58 13.33 -20.47
C GLY A 457 -24.12 12.18 -19.57
N TYR A 458 -24.28 10.94 -20.04
CA TYR A 458 -23.72 9.76 -19.39
C TYR A 458 -22.19 9.84 -19.25
N ALA A 459 -21.49 10.07 -20.36
CA ALA A 459 -20.02 10.06 -20.39
C ALA A 459 -19.41 11.21 -19.56
N LEU A 460 -20.02 12.40 -19.56
CA LEU A 460 -19.59 13.55 -18.76
C LEU A 460 -19.80 13.31 -17.27
N ALA A 461 -20.98 12.81 -16.87
CA ALA A 461 -21.26 12.48 -15.48
C ALA A 461 -20.29 11.41 -14.96
N LEU A 462 -20.05 10.37 -15.76
CA LEU A 462 -19.06 9.34 -15.46
C LEU A 462 -17.65 9.94 -15.32
N ALA A 463 -17.16 10.68 -16.33
CA ALA A 463 -15.81 11.24 -16.34
C ALA A 463 -15.57 12.22 -15.18
N GLY A 464 -16.53 13.10 -14.91
CA GLY A 464 -16.44 14.13 -13.87
C GLY A 464 -16.50 13.57 -12.45
N LEU A 465 -17.29 12.52 -12.23
CA LEU A 465 -17.48 11.94 -10.90
C LEU A 465 -16.55 10.77 -10.59
N LEU A 466 -15.91 10.15 -11.60
CA LEU A 466 -14.99 9.03 -11.40
C LEU A 466 -13.84 9.31 -10.41
N PRO A 467 -13.18 10.49 -10.40
CA PRO A 467 -12.18 10.82 -9.37
C PRO A 467 -12.77 10.86 -7.96
N ALA A 468 -13.93 11.51 -7.80
CA ALA A 468 -14.61 11.66 -6.52
C ALA A 468 -15.11 10.31 -6.00
N ALA A 469 -15.67 9.48 -6.88
CA ALA A 469 -16.10 8.11 -6.58
C ALA A 469 -14.94 7.22 -6.14
N GLY A 470 -13.74 7.38 -6.73
CA GLY A 470 -12.53 6.70 -6.27
C GLY A 470 -12.14 7.10 -4.85
N PHE A 471 -12.19 8.40 -4.53
CA PHE A 471 -11.93 8.89 -3.17
C PHE A 471 -13.00 8.42 -2.18
N LEU A 472 -14.27 8.40 -2.60
CA LEU A 472 -15.38 7.91 -1.78
C LEU A 472 -15.25 6.40 -1.50
N ALA A 473 -14.84 5.62 -2.51
CA ALA A 473 -14.54 4.19 -2.39
C ALA A 473 -13.40 3.92 -1.41
N ASP A 474 -12.40 4.78 -1.44
CA ASP A 474 -11.30 4.71 -0.51
C ASP A 474 -11.73 5.06 0.92
N ARG A 475 -12.59 6.07 1.12
CA ARG A 475 -13.02 6.50 2.46
C ARG A 475 -14.09 5.60 3.09
N TRP A 476 -15.05 5.14 2.29
CA TRP A 476 -16.23 4.39 2.76
C TRP A 476 -16.11 2.87 2.61
N GLY A 477 -15.08 2.41 1.90
CA GLY A 477 -14.83 1.00 1.61
C GLY A 477 -15.30 0.59 0.21
N LEU A 478 -14.50 -0.25 -0.45
CA LEU A 478 -14.70 -0.62 -1.85
C LEU A 478 -16.05 -1.31 -2.09
N LYS A 479 -16.47 -2.22 -1.18
CA LYS A 479 -17.71 -2.98 -1.36
C LYS A 479 -18.94 -2.08 -1.26
N ARG A 480 -18.99 -1.22 -0.23
CA ARG A 480 -20.09 -0.28 -0.02
C ARG A 480 -20.27 0.66 -1.21
N THR A 481 -19.18 1.31 -1.64
CA THR A 481 -19.26 2.24 -2.76
C THR A 481 -19.65 1.53 -4.05
N TYR A 482 -19.17 0.31 -4.27
CA TYR A 482 -19.55 -0.52 -5.40
C TYR A 482 -21.04 -0.90 -5.40
N LEU A 483 -21.58 -1.34 -4.27
CA LEU A 483 -23.01 -1.70 -4.13
C LEU A 483 -23.93 -0.48 -4.24
N VAL A 484 -23.54 0.66 -3.65
CA VAL A 484 -24.26 1.92 -3.80
C VAL A 484 -24.28 2.34 -5.27
N GLY A 485 -23.13 2.24 -5.96
CA GLY A 485 -23.02 2.48 -7.39
C GLY A 485 -23.95 1.59 -8.21
N LEU A 486 -23.91 0.26 -7.99
CA LEU A 486 -24.77 -0.67 -8.73
C LEU A 486 -26.26 -0.43 -8.47
N THR A 487 -26.63 -0.12 -7.23
CA THR A 487 -28.02 0.19 -6.85
C THR A 487 -28.49 1.49 -7.49
N GLY A 488 -27.65 2.54 -7.46
CA GLY A 488 -27.92 3.79 -8.15
C GLY A 488 -28.04 3.61 -9.66
N TYR A 489 -27.21 2.74 -10.25
CA TYR A 489 -27.24 2.44 -11.68
C TYR A 489 -28.54 1.73 -12.06
N ALA A 490 -28.97 0.73 -11.29
CA ALA A 490 -30.26 0.06 -11.48
C ALA A 490 -31.44 1.04 -11.36
N ALA A 491 -31.42 1.93 -10.36
CA ALA A 491 -32.47 2.93 -10.16
C ALA A 491 -32.52 3.95 -11.32
N ALA A 492 -31.38 4.46 -11.77
CA ALA A 492 -31.31 5.37 -12.92
C ALA A 492 -31.73 4.70 -14.23
N THR A 493 -31.41 3.41 -14.40
CA THR A 493 -31.87 2.61 -15.54
C THR A 493 -33.38 2.38 -15.48
N LEU A 494 -33.96 2.22 -14.29
CA LEU A 494 -35.41 2.15 -14.10
C LEU A 494 -36.09 3.48 -14.47
N VAL A 495 -35.44 4.63 -14.21
CA VAL A 495 -35.92 5.93 -14.70
C VAL A 495 -35.97 5.96 -16.23
N CYS A 496 -34.94 5.46 -16.92
CA CYS A 496 -34.95 5.32 -18.38
C CYS A 496 -36.07 4.37 -18.86
N LEU A 497 -36.27 3.23 -18.19
CA LEU A 497 -37.31 2.26 -18.53
C LEU A 497 -38.72 2.86 -18.46
N LEU A 498 -38.98 3.65 -17.42
CA LEU A 498 -40.28 4.27 -17.15
C LEU A 498 -40.45 5.63 -17.84
N ALA A 499 -39.45 6.09 -18.60
CA ALA A 499 -39.50 7.39 -19.25
C ALA A 499 -40.66 7.46 -20.25
N ALA A 500 -41.40 8.57 -20.18
CA ALA A 500 -42.47 8.90 -21.13
C ALA A 500 -41.94 9.60 -22.39
N GLY A 501 -40.71 10.13 -22.35
CA GLY A 501 -40.09 10.89 -23.43
C GLY A 501 -38.60 11.07 -23.21
N LEU A 502 -37.95 11.83 -24.10
CA LEU A 502 -36.50 11.93 -24.15
C LEU A 502 -35.88 12.58 -22.91
N ASP A 503 -36.53 13.57 -22.31
CA ASP A 503 -36.03 14.23 -21.09
C ASP A 503 -35.80 13.25 -19.95
N GLY A 504 -36.72 12.29 -19.78
CA GLY A 504 -36.58 11.22 -18.78
C GLY A 504 -35.41 10.29 -19.07
N ILE A 505 -35.13 10.02 -20.36
CA ILE A 505 -33.97 9.22 -20.79
C ILE A 505 -32.68 9.99 -20.55
N ILE A 506 -32.63 11.30 -20.81
CA ILE A 506 -31.46 12.15 -20.56
C ILE A 506 -31.15 12.19 -19.05
N VAL A 507 -32.15 12.48 -18.22
CA VAL A 507 -32.00 12.50 -16.75
C VAL A 507 -31.54 11.14 -16.24
N GLY A 508 -32.16 10.06 -16.72
CA GLY A 508 -31.76 8.70 -16.40
C GLY A 508 -30.32 8.40 -16.82
N SER A 509 -29.89 8.81 -18.02
CA SER A 509 -28.52 8.61 -18.52
C SER A 509 -27.47 9.37 -17.71
N ILE A 510 -27.75 10.62 -17.30
CA ILE A 510 -26.87 11.37 -16.39
C ILE A 510 -26.76 10.64 -15.05
N GLY A 511 -27.88 10.15 -14.51
CA GLY A 511 -27.91 9.35 -13.30
C GLY A 511 -27.13 8.03 -13.42
N LYS A 512 -27.27 7.32 -14.56
CA LYS A 512 -26.51 6.12 -14.88
C LYS A 512 -25.01 6.42 -14.94
N GLY A 513 -24.61 7.52 -15.55
CA GLY A 513 -23.20 7.95 -15.63
C GLY A 513 -22.61 8.25 -14.24
N ALA A 514 -23.35 8.95 -13.39
CA ALA A 514 -22.93 9.22 -12.01
C ALA A 514 -22.79 7.93 -11.17
N ALA A 515 -23.74 7.01 -11.30
CA ALA A 515 -23.69 5.72 -10.62
C ALA A 515 -22.57 4.81 -11.16
N ALA A 516 -22.35 4.82 -12.48
CA ALA A 516 -21.28 4.09 -13.15
C ALA A 516 -19.89 4.49 -12.64
N ALA A 517 -19.69 5.75 -12.24
CA ALA A 517 -18.44 6.20 -11.61
C ALA A 517 -18.16 5.44 -10.29
N ALA A 518 -19.20 5.26 -9.46
CA ALA A 518 -19.15 4.50 -8.21
C ALA A 518 -19.05 2.98 -8.41
N VAL A 519 -19.32 2.47 -9.62
CA VAL A 519 -19.11 1.06 -10.00
C VAL A 519 -17.70 0.84 -10.54
N LEU A 520 -17.27 1.64 -11.51
CA LEU A 520 -15.99 1.44 -12.21
C LEU A 520 -14.79 1.68 -11.29
N ALA A 521 -14.83 2.71 -10.44
CA ALA A 521 -13.69 3.03 -9.58
C ALA A 521 -13.34 1.88 -8.60
N PRO A 522 -14.30 1.28 -7.86
CA PRO A 522 -14.03 0.10 -7.05
C PRO A 522 -13.76 -1.18 -7.87
N ALA A 523 -14.41 -1.37 -9.03
CA ALA A 523 -14.25 -2.59 -9.84
C ALA A 523 -12.78 -2.87 -10.20
N VAL A 524 -12.04 -1.82 -10.61
CA VAL A 524 -10.61 -1.91 -10.92
C VAL A 524 -9.81 -2.39 -9.70
N ALA A 525 -10.07 -1.79 -8.53
CA ALA A 525 -9.39 -2.15 -7.30
C ALA A 525 -9.71 -3.59 -6.85
N LEU A 526 -10.96 -4.01 -6.97
CA LEU A 526 -11.41 -5.37 -6.64
C LEU A 526 -10.82 -6.42 -7.58
N LEU A 527 -10.74 -6.15 -8.89
CA LEU A 527 -10.12 -7.05 -9.87
C LEU A 527 -8.61 -7.17 -9.66
N ASN A 528 -7.92 -6.07 -9.37
CA ASN A 528 -6.47 -6.08 -9.14
C ASN A 528 -6.05 -6.93 -7.93
N ARG A 529 -6.92 -7.11 -6.93
CA ARG A 529 -6.66 -7.94 -5.75
C ARG A 529 -6.66 -9.44 -6.02
N THR A 530 -7.21 -9.87 -7.15
CA THR A 530 -7.29 -11.29 -7.51
C THR A 530 -6.04 -11.80 -8.23
N GLY A 531 -5.14 -10.91 -8.66
CA GLY A 531 -3.91 -11.25 -9.37
C GLY A 531 -2.68 -11.32 -8.46
N SER A 532 -2.35 -12.49 -7.93
CA SER A 532 -1.05 -12.76 -7.28
C SER A 532 0.01 -13.15 -8.32
N GLY A 533 1.21 -12.55 -8.28
CA GLY A 533 2.48 -13.01 -8.90
C GLY A 533 2.46 -13.33 -10.41
N ARG A 534 3.32 -12.71 -11.23
CA ARG A 534 3.39 -12.89 -12.72
C ARG A 534 2.10 -12.57 -13.53
N GLY A 535 0.91 -12.45 -12.91
CA GLY A 535 -0.39 -12.21 -13.55
C GLY A 535 -0.79 -10.75 -13.81
N ARG A 536 0.07 -9.74 -13.62
CA ARG A 536 -0.33 -8.35 -13.94
C ARG A 536 -0.64 -8.15 -15.43
N ALA A 537 -0.04 -8.96 -16.31
CA ALA A 537 -0.43 -9.03 -17.72
C ALA A 537 -1.83 -9.65 -17.94
N SER A 538 -2.33 -10.49 -17.02
CA SER A 538 -3.65 -11.12 -17.11
C SER A 538 -4.79 -10.21 -16.68
N VAL A 539 -4.57 -9.23 -15.79
CA VAL A 539 -5.63 -8.27 -15.41
C VAL A 539 -6.02 -7.38 -16.59
N PHE A 540 -5.06 -6.98 -17.42
CA PHE A 540 -5.34 -6.26 -18.66
C PHE A 540 -6.02 -7.14 -19.71
N GLY A 541 -5.64 -8.42 -19.79
CA GLY A 541 -6.35 -9.40 -20.61
C GLY A 541 -7.80 -9.57 -20.18
N VAL A 542 -8.07 -9.59 -18.87
CA VAL A 542 -9.42 -9.64 -18.29
C VAL A 542 -10.20 -8.35 -18.60
N TRP A 543 -9.59 -7.18 -18.46
CA TRP A 543 -10.22 -5.91 -18.85
C TRP A 543 -10.53 -5.82 -20.35
N GLY A 544 -9.60 -6.27 -21.19
CA GLY A 544 -9.81 -6.37 -22.63
C GLY A 544 -10.94 -7.36 -22.97
N ALA A 545 -11.00 -8.50 -22.29
CA ALA A 545 -12.05 -9.49 -22.46
C ALA A 545 -13.42 -8.97 -21.99
N ILE A 546 -13.49 -8.27 -20.86
CA ILE A 546 -14.71 -7.61 -20.36
C ILE A 546 -15.17 -6.57 -21.38
N GLY A 547 -14.27 -5.71 -21.88
CA GLY A 547 -14.60 -4.70 -22.89
C GLY A 547 -15.08 -5.31 -24.21
N GLY A 548 -14.43 -6.37 -24.68
CA GLY A 548 -14.83 -7.09 -25.90
C GLY A 548 -16.18 -7.79 -25.76
N ALA A 549 -16.43 -8.46 -24.62
CA ALA A 549 -17.72 -9.07 -24.32
C ALA A 549 -18.82 -8.01 -24.19
N ALA A 550 -18.53 -6.88 -23.55
CA ALA A 550 -19.46 -5.77 -23.37
C ALA A 550 -19.85 -5.15 -24.72
N ALA A 551 -18.90 -4.96 -25.63
CA ALA A 551 -19.17 -4.46 -26.98
C ALA A 551 -20.07 -5.41 -27.79
N ALA A 552 -19.79 -6.72 -27.75
CA ALA A 552 -20.60 -7.72 -28.43
C ALA A 552 -22.02 -7.81 -27.86
N PHE A 553 -22.14 -7.83 -26.53
CA PHE A 553 -23.43 -7.85 -25.84
C PHE A 553 -24.23 -6.57 -26.11
N GLY A 554 -23.59 -5.40 -26.03
CA GLY A 554 -24.25 -4.13 -26.29
C GLY A 554 -24.78 -4.04 -27.71
N GLY A 555 -24.04 -4.51 -28.72
CA GLY A 555 -24.55 -4.57 -30.08
C GLY A 555 -25.78 -5.48 -30.24
N LEU A 556 -25.76 -6.66 -29.63
CA LEU A 556 -26.90 -7.58 -29.63
C LEU A 556 -28.12 -6.99 -28.91
N LEU A 557 -27.92 -6.44 -27.71
CA LEU A 557 -28.99 -5.83 -26.92
C LEU A 557 -29.54 -4.58 -27.59
N GLY A 558 -28.69 -3.76 -28.21
CA GLY A 558 -29.07 -2.55 -28.92
C GLY A 558 -29.84 -2.82 -30.22
N GLY A 559 -29.71 -4.02 -30.78
CA GLY A 559 -30.53 -4.49 -31.90
C GLY A 559 -31.87 -5.12 -31.50
N LEU A 560 -32.05 -5.45 -30.22
CA LEU A 560 -33.28 -6.05 -29.68
C LEU A 560 -34.56 -5.19 -29.84
N PRO A 561 -34.51 -3.83 -29.79
CA PRO A 561 -35.70 -2.98 -29.94
C PRO A 561 -36.50 -3.23 -31.21
N GLN A 562 -35.86 -3.70 -32.30
CA GLN A 562 -36.56 -4.04 -33.55
C GLN A 562 -37.67 -5.08 -33.37
N LEU A 563 -37.54 -5.93 -32.35
CA LEU A 563 -38.42 -7.06 -32.12
C LEU A 563 -39.40 -6.80 -30.99
N THR A 564 -39.03 -5.96 -30.02
CA THR A 564 -39.73 -5.86 -28.73
C THR A 564 -39.95 -4.43 -28.22
N GLY A 565 -39.51 -3.41 -28.96
CA GLY A 565 -39.52 -1.99 -28.53
C GLY A 565 -38.33 -1.61 -27.65
N TRP A 566 -38.00 -0.31 -27.57
CA TRP A 566 -36.77 0.16 -26.92
C TRP A 566 -36.70 -0.05 -25.40
N ARG A 567 -37.85 -0.17 -24.74
CA ARG A 567 -37.92 -0.38 -23.28
C ARG A 567 -37.25 -1.68 -22.83
N THR A 568 -37.15 -2.69 -23.70
CA THR A 568 -36.52 -3.95 -23.33
C THR A 568 -35.02 -3.83 -23.07
N ILE A 569 -34.35 -2.84 -23.65
CA ILE A 569 -32.95 -2.55 -23.32
C ILE A 569 -32.80 -2.29 -21.83
N PHE A 570 -33.55 -1.30 -21.33
CA PHE A 570 -33.47 -0.88 -19.93
C PHE A 570 -33.97 -1.98 -18.98
N LEU A 571 -34.96 -2.78 -19.42
CA LEU A 571 -35.41 -3.93 -18.64
C LEU A 571 -34.29 -4.97 -18.45
N VAL A 572 -33.59 -5.34 -19.53
CA VAL A 572 -32.47 -6.29 -19.47
C VAL A 572 -31.35 -5.74 -18.60
N GLU A 573 -30.99 -4.46 -18.76
CA GLU A 573 -29.96 -3.81 -17.94
C GLU A 573 -30.32 -3.80 -16.45
N VAL A 574 -31.58 -3.52 -16.07
CA VAL A 574 -32.04 -3.59 -14.68
C VAL A 574 -31.91 -5.01 -14.13
N LEU A 575 -32.30 -6.04 -14.91
CA LEU A 575 -32.18 -7.44 -14.47
C LEU A 575 -30.73 -7.85 -14.25
N VAL A 576 -29.84 -7.46 -15.17
CA VAL A 576 -28.38 -7.71 -15.03
C VAL A 576 -27.82 -6.94 -13.83
N ALA A 577 -28.26 -5.70 -13.60
CA ALA A 577 -27.84 -4.91 -12.44
C ALA A 577 -28.27 -5.56 -11.12
N ILE A 578 -29.51 -6.04 -11.02
CA ILE A 578 -30.02 -6.76 -9.83
C ILE A 578 -29.18 -8.02 -9.59
N ALA A 579 -28.92 -8.81 -10.63
CA ALA A 579 -28.06 -9.99 -10.52
C ALA A 579 -26.64 -9.63 -10.03
N ALA A 580 -26.07 -8.53 -10.56
CA ALA A 580 -24.77 -8.03 -10.13
C ALA A 580 -24.78 -7.54 -8.66
N ILE A 581 -25.85 -6.89 -8.20
CA ILE A 581 -26.02 -6.45 -6.81
C ILE A 581 -26.07 -7.66 -5.87
N VAL A 582 -26.95 -8.62 -6.15
CA VAL A 582 -27.14 -9.82 -5.34
C VAL A 582 -25.83 -10.61 -5.25
N LEU A 583 -25.18 -10.83 -6.39
CA LEU A 583 -23.91 -11.54 -6.44
C LEU A 583 -22.84 -10.79 -5.65
N SER A 584 -22.67 -9.49 -5.89
CA SER A 584 -21.63 -8.68 -5.24
C SER A 584 -21.85 -8.56 -3.74
N ALA A 585 -23.10 -8.46 -3.28
CA ALA A 585 -23.44 -8.44 -1.87
C ALA A 585 -23.01 -9.75 -1.18
N ALA A 586 -23.18 -10.89 -1.86
CA ALA A 586 -22.83 -12.21 -1.35
C ALA A 586 -21.33 -12.51 -1.37
N VAL A 587 -20.61 -12.13 -2.43
CA VAL A 587 -19.24 -12.63 -2.68
C VAL A 587 -18.12 -11.60 -2.50
N VAL A 588 -18.41 -10.30 -2.59
CA VAL A 588 -17.39 -9.25 -2.39
C VAL A 588 -17.22 -9.01 -0.89
N ALA A 589 -15.99 -9.05 -0.40
CA ALA A 589 -15.65 -8.73 0.98
C ALA A 589 -15.44 -7.22 1.16
N GLU A 590 -15.85 -6.67 2.31
CA GLU A 590 -15.56 -5.28 2.66
C GLU A 590 -14.06 -5.10 2.89
N SER A 591 -13.51 -3.96 2.50
CA SER A 591 -12.11 -3.66 2.75
C SER A 591 -11.97 -2.20 3.10
N ARG A 592 -11.54 -1.96 4.33
CA ARG A 592 -11.23 -0.62 4.82
C ARG A 592 -9.79 -0.31 4.42
N HIS A 593 -9.64 0.31 3.27
CA HIS A 593 -8.40 1.01 2.93
C HIS A 593 -8.53 2.42 3.53
N THR A 594 -7.48 2.96 4.13
CA THR A 594 -7.41 4.39 4.49
C THR A 594 -6.25 4.96 3.70
N PRO A 595 -6.48 5.74 2.63
CA PRO A 595 -5.38 6.36 1.89
C PRO A 595 -4.81 7.52 2.67
N ASP A 596 -3.51 7.78 2.45
CA ASP A 596 -2.94 9.10 2.62
C ASP A 596 -3.72 10.09 1.75
N GLY A 597 -4.47 10.99 2.40
CA GLY A 597 -5.52 11.82 1.80
C GLY A 597 -5.06 12.97 0.90
N ARG A 598 -3.99 12.83 0.11
CA ARG A 598 -3.50 13.92 -0.77
C ARG A 598 -3.49 13.50 -2.25
N VAL A 599 -4.42 14.05 -3.03
CA VAL A 599 -4.37 14.02 -4.50
C VAL A 599 -3.29 14.97 -4.96
N ASP A 600 -2.16 14.44 -5.44
CA ASP A 600 -1.10 15.28 -5.99
C ASP A 600 -1.44 15.68 -7.43
N VAL A 601 -2.14 16.81 -7.57
CA VAL A 601 -2.54 17.38 -8.87
C VAL A 601 -1.33 17.65 -9.77
N ARG A 602 -0.13 17.85 -9.21
CA ARG A 602 1.10 18.06 -9.99
C ARG A 602 1.50 16.80 -10.76
N LEU A 603 1.06 15.61 -10.31
CA LEU A 603 1.29 14.36 -11.02
C LEU A 603 0.56 14.33 -12.38
N LEU A 604 -0.62 14.95 -12.50
CA LEU A 604 -1.41 14.97 -13.73
C LEU A 604 -0.72 15.75 -14.87
N VAL A 605 0.13 16.71 -14.51
CA VAL A 605 0.85 17.57 -15.47
C VAL A 605 2.24 17.01 -15.80
N ARG A 606 2.73 16.00 -15.04
CA ARG A 606 4.04 15.40 -15.32
C ARG A 606 4.01 14.60 -16.62
N PRO A 607 5.08 14.65 -17.44
CA PRO A 607 5.13 13.94 -18.72
C PRO A 607 4.85 12.43 -18.63
N GLY A 608 5.23 11.79 -17.51
CA GLY A 608 4.98 10.37 -17.24
C GLY A 608 3.50 9.98 -17.11
N LEU A 609 2.59 10.93 -16.85
CA LEU A 609 1.15 10.70 -16.79
C LEU A 609 0.37 11.55 -17.81
N ALA A 610 0.81 12.78 -18.11
CA ALA A 610 0.18 13.66 -19.09
C ALA A 610 0.18 13.07 -20.51
N GLY A 611 1.30 12.48 -20.95
CA GLY A 611 1.40 11.84 -22.27
C GLY A 611 0.45 10.64 -22.45
N PRO A 612 0.45 9.66 -21.52
CA PRO A 612 -0.47 8.52 -21.56
C PRO A 612 -1.94 8.92 -21.42
N SER A 613 -2.26 9.94 -20.61
CA SER A 613 -3.61 10.49 -20.48
C SER A 613 -4.09 11.15 -21.77
N LEU A 614 -3.25 11.99 -22.41
CA LEU A 614 -3.56 12.60 -23.70
C LEU A 614 -3.79 11.53 -24.78
N ALA A 615 -2.94 10.49 -24.82
CA ALA A 615 -3.10 9.37 -25.75
C ALA A 615 -4.44 8.64 -25.55
N SER A 616 -4.82 8.38 -24.29
CA SER A 616 -6.07 7.70 -23.96
C SER A 616 -7.29 8.52 -24.35
N LEU A 617 -7.23 9.84 -24.15
CA LEU A 617 -8.28 10.79 -24.54
C LEU A 617 -8.47 10.81 -26.06
N LEU A 618 -7.38 11.02 -26.81
CA LEU A 618 -7.40 11.09 -28.28
C LEU A 618 -7.84 9.77 -28.91
N MET A 619 -7.29 8.64 -28.43
CA MET A 619 -7.67 7.31 -28.88
C MET A 619 -9.17 7.08 -28.69
N SER A 620 -9.71 7.43 -27.52
CA SER A 620 -11.12 7.18 -27.22
C SER A 620 -12.06 8.07 -28.04
N ALA A 621 -11.69 9.35 -28.21
CA ALA A 621 -12.43 10.31 -29.02
C ALA A 621 -12.49 9.88 -30.51
N ALA A 622 -11.38 9.37 -31.05
CA ALA A 622 -11.27 9.05 -32.47
C ALA A 622 -11.68 7.62 -32.83
N ALA A 623 -11.47 6.64 -31.96
CA ALA A 623 -11.75 5.23 -32.27
C ALA A 623 -13.20 4.81 -32.03
N PHE A 624 -13.87 5.37 -31.02
CA PHE A 624 -15.16 4.85 -30.55
C PHE A 624 -16.33 5.78 -30.86
N THR A 625 -16.15 7.09 -30.76
CA THR A 625 -17.24 8.04 -31.03
C THR A 625 -17.80 7.95 -32.46
N PRO A 626 -16.97 7.81 -33.54
CA PRO A 626 -17.51 7.68 -34.89
C PRO A 626 -18.41 6.45 -35.10
N LEU A 627 -18.25 5.41 -34.27
CA LEU A 627 -19.00 4.16 -34.38
C LEU A 627 -20.50 4.38 -34.15
N VAL A 628 -20.87 5.36 -33.32
CA VAL A 628 -22.28 5.74 -33.09
C VAL A 628 -22.92 6.22 -34.39
N TYR A 629 -22.27 7.16 -35.08
CA TYR A 629 -22.77 7.71 -36.34
C TYR A 629 -22.72 6.69 -37.49
N LEU A 630 -21.69 5.82 -37.52
CA LEU A 630 -21.60 4.72 -38.47
C LEU A 630 -22.74 3.72 -38.28
N SER A 631 -23.05 3.36 -37.03
CA SER A 631 -24.16 2.47 -36.68
C SER A 631 -25.51 3.03 -37.16
N VAL A 632 -25.74 4.33 -36.94
CA VAL A 632 -26.93 5.04 -37.42
C VAL A 632 -26.98 5.06 -38.95
N TRP A 633 -25.85 5.28 -39.64
CA TRP A 633 -25.82 5.25 -41.10
C TRP A 633 -26.24 3.88 -41.66
N ILE A 634 -25.66 2.79 -41.12
CA ILE A 634 -26.00 1.41 -41.51
C ILE A 634 -27.51 1.15 -41.33
N TYR A 635 -28.08 1.69 -40.25
CA TYR A 635 -29.52 1.65 -40.04
C TYR A 635 -30.29 2.41 -41.12
N THR A 636 -29.96 3.68 -41.38
CA THR A 636 -30.66 4.50 -42.39
C THR A 636 -30.53 3.91 -43.80
N ALA A 637 -29.49 3.14 -44.07
CA ALA A 637 -29.29 2.41 -45.30
C ALA A 637 -30.08 1.07 -45.38
N GLN A 638 -30.94 0.78 -44.39
CA GLN A 638 -31.84 -0.39 -44.29
C GLN A 638 -31.16 -1.77 -44.20
N TRP A 639 -29.93 -1.86 -43.69
CA TRP A 639 -29.22 -3.14 -43.53
C TRP A 639 -29.52 -3.87 -42.21
N GLY A 640 -30.27 -3.25 -41.29
CA GLY A 640 -30.63 -3.82 -39.99
C GLY A 640 -29.55 -3.71 -38.90
N ALA A 641 -29.94 -3.85 -37.63
CA ALA A 641 -29.07 -3.64 -36.47
C ALA A 641 -28.05 -4.77 -36.25
N PHE A 642 -28.38 -5.99 -36.68
CA PHE A 642 -27.41 -7.10 -36.66
C PHE A 642 -26.24 -6.83 -37.62
N THR A 643 -26.49 -6.21 -38.78
CA THR A 643 -25.44 -5.80 -39.71
C THR A 643 -24.60 -4.67 -39.15
N ALA A 644 -25.22 -3.69 -38.46
CA ALA A 644 -24.48 -2.65 -37.75
C ALA A 644 -23.52 -3.27 -36.71
N THR A 645 -24.02 -4.21 -35.91
CA THR A 645 -23.20 -4.94 -34.92
C THR A 645 -22.08 -5.75 -35.59
N ALA A 646 -22.39 -6.50 -36.65
CA ALA A 646 -21.41 -7.29 -37.39
C ALA A 646 -20.31 -6.44 -38.03
N THR A 647 -20.65 -5.22 -38.45
CA THR A 647 -19.69 -4.28 -39.04
C THR A 647 -18.67 -3.79 -38.01
N LEU A 648 -19.04 -3.70 -36.73
CA LEU A 648 -18.17 -3.22 -35.65
C LEU A 648 -17.23 -4.31 -35.07
N LEU A 649 -17.58 -5.59 -35.20
CA LEU A 649 -16.79 -6.73 -34.68
C LEU A 649 -15.32 -6.77 -35.15
N PRO A 650 -14.98 -6.46 -36.42
CA PRO A 650 -13.59 -6.45 -36.89
C PRO A 650 -12.66 -5.55 -36.08
N LEU A 651 -13.15 -4.39 -35.60
CA LEU A 651 -12.37 -3.50 -34.74
C LEU A 651 -12.03 -4.17 -33.41
N VAL A 652 -13.02 -4.78 -32.76
CA VAL A 652 -12.86 -5.46 -31.47
C VAL A 652 -11.92 -6.67 -31.60
N ALA A 653 -12.12 -7.48 -32.65
CA ALA A 653 -11.28 -8.64 -32.93
C ALA A 653 -9.82 -8.23 -33.18
N ALA A 654 -9.59 -7.23 -34.03
CA ALA A 654 -8.26 -6.74 -34.33
C ALA A 654 -7.56 -6.13 -33.10
N ALA A 655 -8.30 -5.40 -32.25
CA ALA A 655 -7.77 -4.86 -31.00
C ALA A 655 -7.35 -5.96 -30.02
N LEU A 656 -8.20 -6.98 -29.83
CA LEU A 656 -7.90 -8.13 -28.96
C LEU A 656 -6.71 -8.94 -29.46
N VAL A 657 -6.68 -9.28 -30.75
CA VAL A 657 -5.58 -10.03 -31.38
C VAL A 657 -4.28 -9.24 -31.26
N THR A 658 -4.29 -7.94 -31.55
CA THR A 658 -3.08 -7.10 -31.48
C THR A 658 -2.58 -6.98 -30.03
N ALA A 659 -3.47 -6.70 -29.07
CA ALA A 659 -3.10 -6.57 -27.67
C ALA A 659 -2.53 -7.88 -27.06
N THR A 660 -3.05 -9.03 -27.50
CA THR A 660 -2.59 -10.36 -27.05
C THR A 660 -1.35 -10.86 -27.80
N ALA A 661 -1.23 -10.59 -29.10
CA ALA A 661 -0.06 -10.98 -29.88
C ALA A 661 1.20 -10.20 -29.47
N LEU A 662 1.05 -8.89 -29.21
CA LEU A 662 2.19 -8.05 -28.87
C LEU A 662 2.61 -8.14 -27.40
N THR A 663 1.87 -8.83 -26.52
CA THR A 663 2.23 -8.94 -25.09
C THR A 663 3.62 -9.56 -24.88
N ARG A 664 4.09 -10.39 -25.83
CA ARG A 664 5.45 -10.97 -25.83
C ARG A 664 6.52 -10.00 -26.35
N VAL A 665 6.14 -9.10 -27.25
CA VAL A 665 7.03 -8.17 -27.98
C VAL A 665 7.19 -6.82 -27.25
N PHE A 666 6.18 -6.43 -26.45
CA PHE A 666 6.16 -5.16 -25.71
C PHE A 666 7.34 -4.93 -24.77
N ARG A 667 8.03 -5.98 -24.31
CA ARG A 667 9.27 -5.84 -23.53
C ARG A 667 10.40 -5.17 -24.31
N ARG A 668 10.32 -5.16 -25.66
CA ARG A 668 11.37 -4.63 -26.55
C ARG A 668 10.99 -3.31 -27.22
N ILE A 669 9.71 -2.95 -27.28
CA ILE A 669 9.24 -1.71 -27.93
C ILE A 669 9.10 -0.61 -26.89
N ALA A 670 9.66 0.57 -27.17
CA ALA A 670 9.51 1.71 -26.28
C ALA A 670 8.03 2.18 -26.24
N PRO A 671 7.43 2.44 -25.06
CA PRO A 671 6.02 2.79 -24.94
C PRO A 671 5.57 3.98 -25.80
N TRP A 672 6.43 4.98 -26.00
CA TRP A 672 6.13 6.14 -26.84
C TRP A 672 5.95 5.76 -28.33
N ILE A 673 6.66 4.74 -28.83
CA ILE A 673 6.53 4.25 -30.21
C ILE A 673 5.17 3.59 -30.37
N GLY A 674 4.78 2.73 -29.42
CA GLY A 674 3.49 2.07 -29.45
C GLY A 674 2.31 3.04 -29.31
N ILE A 675 2.45 4.11 -28.52
CA ILE A 675 1.45 5.19 -28.45
C ILE A 675 1.36 5.95 -29.77
N GLY A 676 2.49 6.40 -30.32
CA GLY A 676 2.53 7.18 -31.56
C GLY A 676 2.00 6.40 -32.76
N LEU A 677 2.51 5.17 -32.97
CA LEU A 677 2.05 4.29 -34.05
C LEU A 677 0.60 3.87 -33.84
N GLY A 678 0.18 3.61 -32.59
CA GLY A 678 -1.20 3.23 -32.28
C GLY A 678 -2.19 4.33 -32.64
N LEU A 679 -1.92 5.57 -32.23
CA LEU A 679 -2.75 6.74 -32.59
C LEU A 679 -2.74 7.04 -34.09
N ALA A 680 -1.58 6.89 -34.75
CA ALA A 680 -1.49 7.06 -36.19
C ALA A 680 -2.35 6.03 -36.94
N LEU A 681 -2.35 4.77 -36.50
CA LEU A 681 -3.21 3.72 -37.06
C LEU A 681 -4.69 3.96 -36.76
N VAL A 682 -5.04 4.42 -35.55
CA VAL A 682 -6.43 4.84 -35.24
C VAL A 682 -6.88 5.93 -36.22
N GLY A 683 -6.05 6.95 -36.44
CA GLY A 683 -6.38 8.04 -37.35
C GLY A 683 -6.43 7.61 -38.81
N ALA A 684 -5.46 6.82 -39.29
CA ALA A 684 -5.45 6.28 -40.64
C ALA A 684 -6.65 5.36 -40.91
N GLY A 685 -7.05 4.54 -39.92
CA GLY A 685 -8.23 3.69 -40.02
C GLY A 685 -9.54 4.49 -40.08
N ALA A 686 -9.65 5.61 -39.35
CA ALA A 686 -10.78 6.52 -39.46
C ALA A 686 -10.81 7.24 -40.82
N LEU A 687 -9.67 7.70 -41.32
CA LEU A 687 -9.56 8.29 -42.67
C LEU A 687 -9.90 7.26 -43.77
N ALA A 688 -9.47 6.01 -43.64
CA ALA A 688 -9.79 4.94 -44.59
C ALA A 688 -11.28 4.57 -44.63
N GLN A 689 -12.07 4.98 -43.64
CA GLN A 689 -13.52 4.84 -43.62
C GLN A 689 -14.25 6.05 -44.23
N SER A 690 -13.52 7.15 -44.52
CA SER A 690 -14.08 8.33 -45.17
C SER A 690 -14.15 8.15 -46.69
N GLY A 691 -14.90 9.02 -47.37
CA GLY A 691 -15.07 8.99 -48.83
C GLY A 691 -16.32 8.25 -49.30
N MET A 692 -17.32 8.10 -48.43
CA MET A 692 -18.59 7.45 -48.79
C MET A 692 -19.30 8.15 -49.95
N ASP A 693 -19.77 7.35 -50.90
CA ASP A 693 -20.61 7.70 -52.04
C ASP A 693 -21.84 6.78 -52.11
N ALA A 694 -22.67 6.92 -53.16
CA ALA A 694 -23.90 6.16 -53.34
C ALA A 694 -23.69 4.63 -53.50
N HIS A 695 -22.46 4.16 -53.70
CA HIS A 695 -22.12 2.73 -53.87
C HIS A 695 -21.42 2.13 -52.65
N HIS A 696 -21.16 2.92 -51.61
CA HIS A 696 -20.51 2.43 -50.39
C HIS A 696 -21.41 1.44 -49.65
N SER A 697 -20.85 0.27 -49.35
CA SER A 697 -21.52 -0.80 -48.59
C SER A 697 -20.88 -0.93 -47.21
N TRP A 698 -21.56 -1.53 -46.23
CA TRP A 698 -20.99 -1.76 -44.90
C TRP A 698 -19.62 -2.46 -44.92
N ARG A 699 -19.32 -3.26 -45.96
CA ARG A 699 -18.05 -3.96 -46.15
C ARG A 699 -16.86 -3.02 -46.36
N SER A 700 -17.07 -1.82 -46.93
CA SER A 700 -15.98 -0.87 -47.15
C SER A 700 -15.41 -0.32 -45.84
N HIS A 701 -16.18 -0.37 -44.75
CA HIS A 701 -15.71 0.06 -43.43
C HIS A 701 -14.84 -0.98 -42.73
N VAL A 702 -14.91 -2.25 -43.11
CA VAL A 702 -14.20 -3.36 -42.44
C VAL A 702 -12.70 -3.13 -42.42
N PHE A 703 -12.10 -2.69 -43.54
CA PHE A 703 -10.67 -2.44 -43.61
C PHE A 703 -10.24 -1.36 -42.61
N GLY A 704 -10.90 -0.20 -42.64
CA GLY A 704 -10.55 0.89 -41.73
C GLY A 704 -10.83 0.55 -40.27
N LEU A 705 -11.88 -0.22 -39.96
CA LEU A 705 -12.17 -0.72 -38.61
C LEU A 705 -11.11 -1.70 -38.12
N VAL A 706 -10.59 -2.58 -38.98
CA VAL A 706 -9.45 -3.46 -38.64
C VAL A 706 -8.21 -2.62 -38.33
N VAL A 707 -7.89 -1.63 -39.18
CA VAL A 707 -6.74 -0.74 -38.97
C VAL A 707 -6.87 0.06 -37.66
N THR A 708 -8.06 0.61 -37.38
CA THR A 708 -8.36 1.27 -36.12
C THR A 708 -8.23 0.30 -34.94
N GLY A 709 -8.71 -0.92 -35.07
CA GLY A 709 -8.59 -1.98 -34.05
C GLY A 709 -7.13 -2.33 -33.74
N ILE A 710 -6.28 -2.49 -34.75
CA ILE A 710 -4.83 -2.69 -34.56
C ILE A 710 -4.23 -1.49 -33.81
N GLY A 711 -4.60 -0.27 -34.19
CA GLY A 711 -4.17 0.95 -33.51
C GLY A 711 -4.54 0.98 -32.02
N VAL A 712 -5.79 0.63 -31.67
CA VAL A 712 -6.26 0.52 -30.28
C VAL A 712 -5.48 -0.58 -29.53
N GLY A 713 -5.32 -1.76 -30.14
CA GLY A 713 -4.61 -2.89 -29.54
C GLY A 713 -3.12 -2.63 -29.31
N LEU A 714 -2.51 -1.70 -30.05
CA LEU A 714 -1.15 -1.22 -29.83
C LEU A 714 -1.09 -0.10 -28.77
N CYS A 715 -2.04 0.83 -28.79
CA CYS A 715 -2.03 2.01 -27.92
C CYS A 715 -2.34 1.65 -26.45
N VAL A 716 -3.36 0.82 -26.19
CA VAL A 716 -3.82 0.48 -24.82
C VAL A 716 -2.71 -0.14 -23.96
N PRO A 717 -1.98 -1.18 -24.39
CA PRO A 717 -0.88 -1.73 -23.59
C PRO A 717 0.30 -0.75 -23.46
N SER A 718 0.54 0.08 -24.47
CA SER A 718 1.62 1.08 -24.47
C SER A 718 1.38 2.20 -23.46
N VAL A 719 0.15 2.69 -23.36
CA VAL A 719 -0.27 3.67 -22.34
C VAL A 719 -0.03 3.12 -20.93
N ASN A 720 -0.45 1.89 -20.68
CA ASN A 720 -0.25 1.24 -19.38
C ASN A 720 1.22 1.00 -19.06
N ALA A 721 2.02 0.59 -20.05
CA ALA A 721 3.47 0.44 -19.91
C ALA A 721 4.15 1.79 -19.61
N ALA A 722 3.72 2.87 -20.26
CA ALA A 722 4.24 4.21 -20.03
C ALA A 722 3.95 4.71 -18.61
N VAL A 723 2.72 4.50 -18.10
CA VAL A 723 2.38 4.85 -16.72
C VAL A 723 3.17 4.01 -15.71
N THR A 724 3.30 2.71 -15.96
CA THR A 724 4.08 1.83 -15.08
C THR A 724 5.55 2.26 -14.99
N ALA A 725 6.12 2.73 -16.11
CA ALA A 725 7.50 3.20 -16.18
C ALA A 725 7.70 4.63 -15.66
N GLY A 726 6.70 5.51 -15.81
CA GLY A 726 6.80 6.95 -15.52
C GLY A 726 6.19 7.40 -14.19
N VAL A 727 5.48 6.53 -13.47
CA VAL A 727 4.79 6.83 -12.21
C VAL A 727 5.31 5.90 -11.09
N PRO A 728 5.73 6.46 -9.93
CA PRO A 728 6.15 5.67 -8.77
C PRO A 728 5.09 4.65 -8.33
N ASP A 729 5.52 3.50 -7.82
CA ASP A 729 4.66 2.37 -7.44
C ASP A 729 3.52 2.78 -6.49
N GLU A 730 3.83 3.65 -5.53
CA GLU A 730 2.90 4.23 -4.55
C GLU A 730 1.74 5.01 -5.19
N ARG A 731 1.95 5.56 -6.40
CA ARG A 731 0.99 6.44 -7.10
C ARG A 731 0.37 5.80 -8.33
N ARG A 732 0.67 4.54 -8.63
CA ARG A 732 0.13 3.85 -9.82
C ARG A 732 -1.39 3.67 -9.80
N ILE A 733 -2.00 3.54 -8.62
CA ILE A 733 -3.46 3.47 -8.48
C ILE A 733 -4.11 4.80 -8.91
N MET A 734 -3.56 5.93 -8.45
CA MET A 734 -4.00 7.26 -8.87
C MET A 734 -3.83 7.46 -10.38
N ALA A 735 -2.71 7.02 -10.94
CA ALA A 735 -2.47 7.11 -12.37
C ALA A 735 -3.43 6.24 -13.20
N ALA A 736 -3.74 5.02 -12.75
CA ALA A 736 -4.75 4.17 -13.39
C ALA A 736 -6.14 4.83 -13.39
N ARG A 737 -6.53 5.48 -12.28
CA ARG A 737 -7.78 6.26 -12.22
C ARG A 737 -7.77 7.42 -13.22
N ALA A 738 -6.67 8.18 -13.29
CA ALA A 738 -6.53 9.29 -14.23
C ALA A 738 -6.59 8.84 -15.70
N LEU A 739 -6.05 7.66 -16.04
CA LEU A 739 -6.19 7.08 -17.37
C LEU A 739 -7.65 6.78 -17.73
N HIS A 740 -8.40 6.15 -16.82
CA HIS A 740 -9.82 5.88 -17.06
C HIS A 740 -10.65 7.17 -17.19
N VAL A 741 -10.36 8.19 -16.38
CA VAL A 741 -10.96 9.53 -16.53
C VAL A 741 -10.67 10.08 -17.92
N SER A 742 -9.44 9.92 -18.41
CA SER A 742 -9.03 10.40 -19.74
C SER A 742 -9.75 9.66 -20.88
N VAL A 743 -9.95 8.35 -20.77
CA VAL A 743 -10.74 7.56 -21.72
C VAL A 743 -12.18 8.08 -21.81
N GLN A 744 -12.82 8.29 -20.65
CA GLN A 744 -14.21 8.74 -20.59
C GLN A 744 -14.38 10.20 -21.03
N ALA A 745 -13.45 11.07 -20.64
CA ALA A 745 -13.39 12.45 -21.13
C ALA A 745 -13.21 12.49 -22.65
N GLY A 746 -12.41 11.59 -23.22
CA GLY A 746 -12.27 11.44 -24.68
C GLY A 746 -13.57 11.07 -25.37
N LEU A 747 -14.33 10.11 -24.84
CA LEU A 747 -15.65 9.75 -25.37
C LEU A 747 -16.64 10.92 -25.29
N ALA A 748 -16.68 11.62 -24.17
CA ALA A 748 -17.56 12.77 -23.95
C ALA A 748 -17.23 13.94 -24.90
N LEU A 749 -15.96 14.38 -24.89
CA LEU A 749 -15.49 15.48 -25.75
C LEU A 749 -15.58 15.11 -27.23
N GLY A 750 -15.23 13.87 -27.58
CA GLY A 750 -15.39 13.35 -28.93
C GLY A 750 -16.85 13.40 -29.37
N SER A 751 -17.78 12.93 -28.53
CA SER A 751 -19.22 12.94 -28.85
C SER A 751 -19.75 14.35 -29.07
N ALA A 752 -19.33 15.31 -28.25
CA ALA A 752 -19.68 16.72 -28.39
C ALA A 752 -19.10 17.33 -29.68
N VAL A 753 -17.79 17.18 -29.92
CA VAL A 753 -17.10 17.76 -31.08
C VAL A 753 -17.58 17.13 -32.38
N LEU A 754 -17.55 15.79 -32.48
CA LEU A 754 -17.98 15.09 -33.68
C LEU A 754 -19.49 15.24 -33.90
N GLY A 755 -20.30 15.32 -32.84
CA GLY A 755 -21.73 15.58 -32.95
C GLY A 755 -22.05 16.98 -33.46
N ALA A 756 -21.31 17.99 -33.00
CA ALA A 756 -21.43 19.34 -33.55
C ALA A 756 -21.01 19.38 -35.03
N VAL A 757 -19.88 18.78 -35.38
CA VAL A 757 -19.41 18.68 -36.77
C VAL A 757 -20.42 17.95 -37.64
N PHE A 758 -20.91 16.80 -37.18
CA PHE A 758 -21.91 15.99 -37.87
C PHE A 758 -23.20 16.79 -38.10
N THR A 759 -23.72 17.44 -37.05
CA THR A 759 -24.95 18.24 -37.11
C THR A 759 -24.82 19.40 -38.08
N LEU A 760 -23.72 20.17 -38.02
CA LEU A 760 -23.49 21.30 -38.92
C LEU A 760 -23.46 20.88 -40.39
N ASN A 761 -22.93 19.68 -40.68
CA ASN A 761 -22.89 19.12 -42.02
C ASN A 761 -24.22 18.51 -42.46
N LEU A 762 -25.07 18.09 -41.51
CA LEU A 762 -26.40 17.54 -41.78
C LEU A 762 -27.46 18.63 -41.99
N THR A 763 -27.39 19.74 -41.26
CA THR A 763 -28.32 20.88 -41.39
C THR A 763 -27.98 21.81 -42.57
N GLY A 764 -26.81 21.65 -43.16
CA GLY A 764 -26.41 22.32 -44.40
C GLY A 764 -26.90 21.57 -45.66
N PRO A 765 -26.27 21.76 -46.84
CA PRO A 765 -26.65 21.04 -48.07
C PRO A 765 -26.22 19.55 -48.08
N GLY A 766 -25.73 19.02 -46.96
CA GLY A 766 -25.15 17.69 -46.87
C GLY A 766 -26.16 16.57 -46.61
N THR A 767 -25.83 15.37 -47.07
CA THR A 767 -26.51 14.12 -46.71
C THR A 767 -25.92 13.52 -45.43
N TYR A 768 -26.60 12.52 -44.84
CA TYR A 768 -26.05 11.75 -43.72
C TYR A 768 -24.65 11.20 -44.03
N ALA A 769 -24.46 10.68 -45.26
CA ALA A 769 -23.17 10.16 -45.71
C ALA A 769 -22.09 11.25 -45.73
N SER A 770 -22.38 12.45 -46.24
CA SER A 770 -21.40 13.55 -46.18
C SER A 770 -21.11 14.01 -44.75
N ALA A 771 -22.12 14.03 -43.86
CA ALA A 771 -21.92 14.40 -42.47
C ALA A 771 -21.05 13.39 -41.71
N LEU A 772 -21.27 12.08 -41.93
CA LEU A 772 -20.46 11.01 -41.36
C LEU A 772 -19.04 11.00 -41.97
N ASN A 773 -18.87 11.30 -43.26
CA ASN A 773 -17.55 11.51 -43.85
C ASN A 773 -16.77 12.63 -43.13
N THR A 774 -17.41 13.79 -42.91
CA THR A 774 -16.76 14.89 -42.21
C THR A 774 -16.41 14.52 -40.76
N ALA A 775 -17.28 13.79 -40.07
CA ALA A 775 -17.00 13.29 -38.72
C ALA A 775 -15.81 12.30 -38.69
N LEU A 776 -15.73 11.37 -39.64
CA LEU A 776 -14.62 10.41 -39.77
C LEU A 776 -13.30 11.10 -40.12
N LEU A 777 -13.33 12.09 -41.04
CA LEU A 777 -12.17 12.93 -41.36
C LEU A 777 -11.67 13.68 -40.13
N THR A 778 -12.59 14.29 -39.37
CA THR A 778 -12.27 15.04 -38.16
C THR A 778 -11.63 14.13 -37.11
N ALA A 779 -12.24 12.96 -36.85
CA ALA A 779 -11.68 11.96 -35.93
C ALA A 779 -10.29 11.47 -36.37
N GLY A 780 -10.12 11.20 -37.67
CA GLY A 780 -8.87 10.76 -38.26
C GLY A 780 -7.73 11.76 -38.06
N TRP A 781 -7.99 13.04 -38.35
CA TRP A 781 -7.01 14.10 -38.18
C TRP A 781 -6.70 14.38 -36.71
N ILE A 782 -7.68 14.35 -35.82
CA ILE A 782 -7.45 14.51 -34.37
C ILE A 782 -6.46 13.47 -33.86
N ALA A 783 -6.64 12.20 -34.22
CA ALA A 783 -5.74 11.12 -33.80
C ALA A 783 -4.35 11.23 -34.45
N LEU A 784 -4.27 11.53 -35.75
CA LEU A 784 -2.99 11.66 -36.47
C LEU A 784 -2.15 12.83 -35.97
N ILE A 785 -2.76 14.01 -35.85
CA ILE A 785 -2.07 15.22 -35.35
C ILE A 785 -1.68 15.02 -33.88
N GLY A 786 -2.56 14.41 -33.09
CA GLY A 786 -2.32 14.14 -31.68
C GLY A 786 -1.30 13.04 -31.38
N ALA A 787 -0.97 12.18 -32.35
CA ALA A 787 -0.01 11.09 -32.18
C ALA A 787 1.40 11.58 -31.79
N VAL A 788 1.88 12.63 -32.46
CA VAL A 788 3.21 13.22 -32.23
C VAL A 788 3.35 13.84 -30.83
N PRO A 789 2.48 14.76 -30.38
CA PRO A 789 2.60 15.35 -29.05
C PRO A 789 2.41 14.32 -27.94
N ALA A 790 1.50 13.35 -28.09
CA ALA A 790 1.32 12.27 -27.12
C ALA A 790 2.58 11.41 -26.99
N ALA A 791 3.16 10.96 -28.11
CA ALA A 791 4.41 10.20 -28.11
C ALA A 791 5.60 11.01 -27.55
N PHE A 792 5.68 12.29 -27.89
CA PHE A 792 6.73 13.19 -27.42
C PHE A 792 6.72 13.41 -25.90
N LEU A 793 5.52 13.58 -25.30
CA LEU A 793 5.40 13.71 -23.85
C LEU A 793 5.88 12.43 -23.14
N VAL A 794 5.56 11.26 -23.69
CA VAL A 794 6.03 9.98 -23.13
C VAL A 794 7.53 9.80 -23.31
N SER A 795 8.12 10.19 -24.44
CA SER A 795 9.56 10.06 -24.66
C SER A 795 10.39 10.93 -23.70
N ARG A 796 9.87 12.11 -23.30
CA ARG A 796 10.52 12.99 -22.32
C ARG A 796 10.57 12.45 -20.89
N SER A 797 9.71 11.50 -20.53
CA SER A 797 9.71 10.85 -19.21
C SER A 797 10.96 9.98 -18.94
N ARG A 798 11.80 9.74 -19.96
CA ARG A 798 12.99 8.87 -19.88
C ARG A 798 14.31 9.58 -19.57
N ARG A 799 14.37 10.92 -19.48
CA ARG A 799 15.65 11.57 -19.15
C ARG A 799 16.02 11.22 -17.71
N PRO A 800 17.17 10.54 -17.46
CA PRO A 800 17.72 10.45 -16.11
C PRO A 800 17.84 11.87 -15.57
N ALA A 801 17.54 12.06 -14.29
CA ALA A 801 18.01 13.25 -13.60
C ALA A 801 19.53 13.33 -13.87
N ALA A 802 19.95 14.33 -14.62
CA ALA A 802 21.37 14.60 -14.80
C ALA A 802 21.95 14.79 -13.40
N LYS A 803 23.10 14.14 -13.15
CA LYS A 803 23.98 14.46 -12.03
C LYS A 803 24.07 15.98 -11.87
N GLN A 804 23.36 16.52 -10.88
CA GLN A 804 23.61 17.83 -10.33
C GLN A 804 23.98 17.54 -8.89
N ASP A 805 25.27 17.74 -8.60
CA ASP A 805 25.98 17.75 -7.32
C ASP A 805 27.28 16.93 -7.41
N GLU A 806 28.15 17.33 -8.35
CA GLU A 806 29.60 17.22 -8.15
C GLU A 806 30.05 18.62 -7.70
N PRO A 807 30.60 18.80 -6.48
CA PRO A 807 31.14 20.08 -6.07
C PRO A 807 32.35 20.42 -6.94
N SER A 808 32.36 21.63 -7.51
CA SER A 808 33.49 22.15 -8.27
C SER A 808 34.78 22.07 -7.44
N PRO A 809 35.94 21.74 -8.05
CA PRO A 809 37.21 21.87 -7.37
C PRO A 809 37.45 23.37 -7.15
N VAL A 810 37.54 23.76 -5.87
CA VAL A 810 38.01 25.09 -5.50
C VAL A 810 39.46 25.20 -5.97
N ALA A 811 39.68 26.10 -6.92
CA ALA A 811 41.01 26.59 -7.25
C ALA A 811 41.44 27.60 -6.18
N SER A 812 42.33 27.19 -5.28
CA SER A 812 43.52 27.91 -4.78
C SER A 812 44.20 27.10 -3.69
#